data_AF-A0A2N0P7X9-F1
#
_entry.id   AF-A0A2N0P7X9-F1
#
_cell.length_a   1.000
_cell.length_b   1.000
_cell.length_c   1.000
_cell.angle_alpha   90.00
_cell.angle_beta   90.00
_cell.angle_gamma   90.00
#
_symmetry.space_group_name_H-M   'P 1'
#
loop_
_entity.id
_entity.type
_entity.pdbx_description
1 polymer ?
#
loop_
_entity_poly.entity_id
_entity_poly.type
_entity_poly.pdbx_seq_one_letter_code
_entity_poly.pdbx_strand_id
1 'polypeptide(L)'
;MSSVDNLDVNSVDDFFDNIADYEEDFSFIRNNESALNFAKKKALENNSNSSTNDNFEDVTDNWSETTVSTDIDADLEIAQIVATNLSKCVVMDMCDNGKFQRCNSDEKLRGLWQLIGTWQLDNLAVLQAGKDLNKLGICYSHFMFDQNKLHGAGAKGEKNVKQSLIHSRRCIFCRKDHYFFSRGQYCKEHSWKILGKELRLACICQKGCDAIKKLDPIITLTNSNNKYNKTRYVCCECYEKNGGHLFIRSRKKGKKAVHCSETNNHSGDVAASLELIGNWILQVAHEGNSEFQEKILAEITPALQQLDNMNNLSQKNDSPFSENDTIDNSSQTNNLSSKTNKILNIPSFFAVNLIFKLYNVNLNKINSKDSYLYGDNLARFLLENRQKLHNNKLLLENPQSLDEYQNAIPVELYNLFSGMVSKLLLNRCQVANKIAKSRKKEYVPKEVNQKKVQKISIMLSSIILTIGFTNTSFWLTQTLASLCRKPRLLSSLHQILESVGIISHSISYERKLEAIRMSTSNPQSRIITGSKIWNVCVIDNIDFKQKSFAWGNIYDATQSTTHAILRLLFQFVLPIELSLISTDPVELSENTFIFGENQEANEIIQNFKKIIESFFLWEFNNENILSWNQNFDIEIINKKIIEIYNTCSLLPPANVVILEAGGNPNNNDDIAKACDQYFVDLNISNNESINVCCDEAIFRRVMQYHSINSRVCPLLGQWHTSKDMCSVLLVIFSSYGIYNLAAFLGVKFLDKLEQVADYRSTCRVLDLLWGAVGCALNIYAKKNNFNFEDIIKKDNNLLKVWYYFFKWGSYWKGHRVGIRTGNSSLQIQCLAAFAPLFPSAGKMNYTKSTVNYLALLAKNPKLCTLLRFAPSVNLTRDGHFYAFDEALETFGVKYIKENITGNVYNNENLKRQIKAAQAEKERMDLLFGEFIGDIVVSKKYRAVDGRRVSFWALVNSLLIALESSNPTSLPLFQNCKELTESGYTNLFSCYDKGKERLMQIYRQEVLKIDPINTKGRRAKEVVVTKTKDIKNSKKYPQSEAGPSITTATNATTTTITTATTTIATTTTTTAAKPKRSRHVTTEEEKNILTPYLKNPNPSDEETDVVLKSLLELSSNYWTKRKVKAAWGYVQKTKKR
;
A
#
# COMPACT_ATOMS: atom_id res chain seq x y z
N MET A 1 9.37 -20.25 -48.02
CA MET A 1 9.47 -18.87 -48.53
C MET A 1 9.79 -18.00 -47.33
N SER A 2 11.08 -17.79 -46.99
CA SER A 2 12.10 -16.96 -47.65
C SER A 2 12.08 -15.52 -47.11
N SER A 3 13.18 -14.94 -46.64
CA SER A 3 14.57 -15.43 -46.50
C SER A 3 15.47 -14.35 -45.87
N VAL A 4 16.58 -14.74 -45.22
CA VAL A 4 17.86 -13.96 -45.11
C VAL A 4 17.82 -12.68 -44.23
N ASP A 5 18.81 -12.31 -43.41
CA ASP A 5 20.00 -12.97 -42.80
C ASP A 5 20.59 -12.07 -41.68
N ASN A 6 21.53 -12.60 -40.87
CA ASN A 6 22.78 -12.00 -40.29
C ASN A 6 22.86 -10.47 -39.98
N LEU A 7 23.52 -9.95 -38.93
CA LEU A 7 24.53 -10.40 -37.94
C LEU A 7 24.06 -9.98 -36.50
N ASP A 8 24.71 -10.22 -35.35
CA ASP A 8 26.14 -10.41 -35.02
C ASP A 8 26.32 -11.19 -33.70
N VAL A 9 27.51 -11.78 -33.48
CA VAL A 9 27.83 -12.69 -32.36
C VAL A 9 28.91 -12.08 -31.45
N ASN A 10 28.58 -11.01 -30.72
CA ASN A 10 29.43 -10.45 -29.66
C ASN A 10 28.61 -9.61 -28.64
N SER A 11 28.23 -10.19 -27.49
CA SER A 11 27.86 -9.49 -26.23
C SER A 11 27.41 -10.47 -25.13
N VAL A 12 28.23 -11.48 -24.83
CA VAL A 12 27.94 -12.48 -23.76
C VAL A 12 28.84 -12.25 -22.54
N ASP A 13 28.89 -11.00 -22.08
CA ASP A 13 29.50 -10.55 -20.82
C ASP A 13 28.71 -9.34 -20.26
N ASP A 14 29.00 -8.88 -19.04
CA ASP A 14 28.35 -7.79 -18.29
C ASP A 14 26.94 -8.03 -17.68
N PHE A 15 26.84 -8.96 -16.72
CA PHE A 15 25.66 -9.03 -15.82
C PHE A 15 25.94 -8.96 -14.31
N PHE A 16 27.16 -9.22 -13.81
CA PHE A 16 27.36 -9.58 -12.39
C PHE A 16 28.44 -8.83 -11.56
N ASP A 17 29.02 -7.69 -11.98
CA ASP A 17 30.18 -7.10 -11.28
C ASP A 17 30.06 -5.67 -10.63
N ASN A 18 30.90 -5.45 -9.61
CA ASN A 18 31.17 -4.21 -8.80
C ASN A 18 30.26 -3.77 -7.61
N ILE A 19 30.85 -3.20 -6.55
CA ILE A 19 30.24 -2.70 -5.29
C ILE A 19 30.00 -3.79 -4.22
N ALA A 20 30.37 -3.44 -2.97
CA ALA A 20 30.38 -4.29 -1.79
C ALA A 20 29.58 -3.69 -0.61
N ASP A 21 29.73 -4.28 0.58
CA ASP A 21 29.37 -3.71 1.89
C ASP A 21 29.90 -2.25 2.03
N TYR A 22 29.26 -1.31 2.75
CA TYR A 22 29.18 -1.31 4.22
C TYR A 22 28.06 -0.44 4.82
N GLU A 23 27.85 -0.57 6.14
CA GLU A 23 27.15 0.42 6.97
C GLU A 23 28.09 1.56 7.41
N GLU A 24 27.50 2.67 7.88
CA GLU A 24 28.11 3.84 8.54
C GLU A 24 29.02 4.78 7.72
N ASP A 25 28.43 5.91 7.30
CA ASP A 25 29.05 7.23 7.48
C ASP A 25 27.97 8.20 8.02
N PHE A 26 28.27 8.93 9.08
CA PHE A 26 27.30 9.56 9.99
C PHE A 26 27.43 11.09 10.02
N SER A 27 27.49 11.74 8.84
CA SER A 27 28.06 13.10 8.72
C SER A 27 27.29 14.14 7.88
N PHE A 28 26.01 13.94 7.50
CA PHE A 28 25.24 15.00 6.78
C PHE A 28 23.74 15.20 7.12
N ILE A 29 23.38 15.30 8.41
CA ILE A 29 22.24 16.15 8.83
C ILE A 29 22.62 16.96 10.08
N ARG A 30 23.33 18.07 9.87
CA ARG A 30 23.47 19.16 10.85
C ARG A 30 23.09 20.52 10.26
N ASN A 31 21.96 20.55 9.54
CA ASN A 31 21.33 21.77 9.00
C ASN A 31 19.87 21.52 8.55
N ASN A 32 18.95 21.20 9.48
CA ASN A 32 17.50 21.46 9.35
C ASN A 32 16.68 21.13 10.63
N GLU A 33 17.20 21.50 11.80
CA GLU A 33 16.51 21.28 13.09
C GLU A 33 15.23 22.14 13.23
N SER A 34 15.17 23.25 12.49
CA SER A 34 14.00 24.11 12.28
C SER A 34 12.80 23.33 11.71
N ALA A 35 12.99 22.63 10.58
CA ALA A 35 11.92 21.92 9.89
C ALA A 35 11.29 20.82 10.74
N LEU A 36 12.11 20.06 11.48
CA LEU A 36 11.64 18.99 12.37
C LEU A 36 10.79 19.54 13.53
N ASN A 37 11.20 20.66 14.13
CA ASN A 37 10.47 21.27 15.24
C ASN A 37 9.20 22.01 14.78
N PHE A 38 9.20 22.60 13.58
CA PHE A 38 8.00 23.21 12.99
C PHE A 38 6.91 22.16 12.66
N ALA A 39 7.32 20.98 12.18
CA ALA A 39 6.42 19.85 11.95
C ALA A 39 5.82 19.31 13.27
N LYS A 40 6.63 19.14 14.32
CA LYS A 40 6.15 18.70 15.65
C LYS A 40 5.11 19.64 16.23
N LYS A 41 5.32 20.96 16.19
CA LYS A 41 4.42 21.94 16.83
C LYS A 41 3.01 21.90 16.23
N LYS A 42 2.89 21.74 14.91
CA LYS A 42 1.59 21.69 14.20
C LYS A 42 0.80 20.39 14.36
N ALA A 43 1.43 19.30 14.80
CA ALA A 43 0.78 18.01 14.99
C ALA A 43 -0.13 17.95 16.23
N LEU A 44 0.04 18.87 17.19
CA LEU A 44 -0.72 18.93 18.45
C LEU A 44 -2.02 19.75 18.36
N GLU A 45 -2.18 20.59 17.33
CA GLU A 45 -3.20 21.66 17.33
C GLU A 45 -4.55 21.29 16.66
N ASN A 46 -4.66 20.15 15.98
CA ASN A 46 -5.80 19.84 15.09
C ASN A 46 -6.62 18.57 15.45
N ASN A 47 -6.53 18.08 16.69
CA ASN A 47 -7.38 16.96 17.16
C ASN A 47 -8.68 17.47 17.82
N SER A 48 -9.67 17.85 17.02
CA SER A 48 -11.08 17.91 17.48
C SER A 48 -12.12 17.70 16.38
N ASN A 49 -12.98 16.70 16.61
CA ASN A 49 -14.37 16.52 16.17
C ASN A 49 -14.77 16.95 14.73
N SER A 50 -15.12 15.96 13.90
CA SER A 50 -16.55 15.58 13.77
C SER A 50 -16.76 14.34 12.88
N SER A 51 -17.60 13.43 13.36
CA SER A 51 -18.07 12.27 12.60
C SER A 51 -19.44 12.54 11.97
N THR A 52 -19.65 12.02 10.76
CA THR A 52 -20.97 11.63 10.23
C THR A 52 -20.77 10.51 9.23
N ASN A 53 -21.61 9.46 9.28
CA ASN A 53 -21.86 8.63 8.10
C ASN A 53 -22.61 9.50 7.07
N ASP A 54 -22.42 9.21 5.79
CA ASP A 54 -23.49 9.28 4.79
C ASP A 54 -23.44 7.95 4.02
N ASN A 55 -24.57 7.24 3.94
CA ASN A 55 -24.72 6.10 3.03
C ASN A 55 -24.98 6.64 1.62
N PHE A 56 -24.47 5.96 0.60
CA PHE A 56 -24.82 6.23 -0.80
C PHE A 56 -25.81 5.16 -1.27
N GLU A 57 -27.10 5.45 -1.15
CA GLU A 57 -28.16 4.74 -1.88
C GLU A 57 -28.51 5.58 -3.11
N ASP A 58 -28.68 4.94 -4.27
CA ASP A 58 -28.98 5.63 -5.51
C ASP A 58 -30.37 6.27 -5.47
N VAL A 59 -30.39 7.60 -5.49
CA VAL A 59 -31.59 8.40 -5.76
C VAL A 59 -31.35 9.19 -7.03
N THR A 60 -31.72 8.58 -8.15
CA THR A 60 -31.90 9.29 -9.42
C THR A 60 -33.07 10.26 -9.29
N ASP A 61 -32.81 11.55 -9.06
CA ASP A 61 -33.87 12.54 -9.23
C ASP A 61 -33.41 13.95 -9.65
N ASN A 62 -34.38 14.67 -10.20
CA ASN A 62 -34.27 15.98 -10.78
C ASN A 62 -34.01 17.06 -9.73
N TRP A 63 -33.14 18.02 -10.06
CA TRP A 63 -32.98 19.25 -9.30
C TRP A 63 -34.18 20.19 -9.52
N SER A 64 -35.35 19.78 -9.03
CA SER A 64 -36.39 20.72 -8.64
C SER A 64 -36.01 21.32 -7.28
N GLU A 65 -36.08 22.65 -7.15
CA GLU A 65 -35.92 23.29 -5.84
C GLU A 65 -37.17 23.06 -4.99
N THR A 66 -37.17 21.96 -4.23
CA THR A 66 -38.15 21.68 -3.16
C THR A 66 -37.95 22.66 -2.01
N THR A 67 -38.30 23.92 -2.26
CA THR A 67 -38.97 24.74 -1.27
C THR A 67 -40.11 23.93 -0.68
N VAL A 68 -40.24 23.93 0.65
CA VAL A 68 -41.25 23.14 1.35
C VAL A 68 -42.63 23.48 0.80
N SER A 69 -43.29 22.50 0.20
CA SER A 69 -44.69 22.59 -0.20
C SER A 69 -45.57 22.53 1.06
N THR A 70 -45.61 23.64 1.80
CA THR A 70 -46.85 24.00 2.48
C THR A 70 -47.85 24.33 1.40
N ASP A 71 -48.89 23.51 1.25
CA ASP A 71 -49.95 23.71 0.26
C ASP A 71 -50.75 24.97 0.57
N ILE A 72 -50.25 26.11 0.10
CA ILE A 72 -50.86 27.44 0.18
C ILE A 72 -50.94 28.03 -1.23
N ASP A 73 -51.54 27.24 -2.12
CA ASP A 73 -52.23 27.72 -3.33
C ASP A 73 -53.61 28.32 -2.98
N ALA A 74 -53.83 28.61 -1.69
CA ALA A 74 -54.97 29.34 -1.17
C ALA A 74 -54.88 30.82 -1.56
N ASP A 75 -55.75 31.22 -2.49
CA ASP A 75 -56.05 32.62 -2.73
C ASP A 75 -56.64 33.25 -1.46
N LEU A 76 -56.08 34.37 -1.03
CA LEU A 76 -56.46 35.05 0.20
C LEU A 76 -57.45 36.17 -0.11
N GLU A 77 -58.71 36.00 0.28
CA GLU A 77 -59.74 37.04 0.17
C GLU A 77 -59.50 38.18 1.16
N ILE A 78 -59.62 39.42 0.69
CA ILE A 78 -59.52 40.61 1.56
C ILE A 78 -60.92 41.11 1.93
N ALA A 79 -61.34 40.95 3.18
CA ALA A 79 -62.61 41.51 3.66
C ALA A 79 -62.66 43.05 3.49
N GLN A 80 -63.71 43.57 2.85
CA GLN A 80 -63.81 45.00 2.47
C GLN A 80 -64.31 45.89 3.62
N ILE A 81 -63.75 45.69 4.82
CA ILE A 81 -64.08 46.43 6.03
C ILE A 81 -63.25 47.72 6.08
N VAL A 82 -63.85 48.82 6.54
CA VAL A 82 -63.16 50.09 6.81
C VAL A 82 -62.37 49.96 8.12
N ALA A 83 -61.12 49.49 8.02
CA ALA A 83 -60.21 49.44 9.16
C ALA A 83 -59.68 50.84 9.51
N THR A 84 -59.68 51.18 10.80
CA THR A 84 -59.15 52.45 11.34
C THR A 84 -57.61 52.46 11.37
N ASN A 85 -57.00 51.34 11.76
CA ASN A 85 -55.55 51.20 11.89
C ASN A 85 -54.99 50.40 10.70
N LEU A 86 -54.66 51.12 9.61
CA LEU A 86 -54.03 50.56 8.41
C LEU A 86 -52.50 50.52 8.52
N SER A 87 -51.86 49.53 7.88
CA SER A 87 -50.41 49.42 7.80
C SER A 87 -49.78 50.47 6.85
N LYS A 88 -48.52 50.84 7.10
CA LYS A 88 -47.67 51.56 6.13
C LYS A 88 -47.65 50.83 4.78
N CYS A 89 -47.62 51.60 3.68
CA CYS A 89 -47.85 51.14 2.30
C CYS A 89 -47.09 49.85 1.96
N VAL A 90 -47.83 48.82 1.52
CA VAL A 90 -47.33 47.44 1.33
C VAL A 90 -46.90 47.11 -0.10
N VAL A 91 -47.09 48.03 -1.04
CA VAL A 91 -46.73 47.88 -2.45
C VAL A 91 -45.22 47.93 -2.65
N MET A 92 -44.69 47.03 -3.46
CA MET A 92 -43.30 47.04 -3.95
C MET A 92 -43.18 47.93 -5.18
N ASP A 93 -42.23 48.87 -5.15
CA ASP A 93 -42.13 49.93 -6.16
C ASP A 93 -40.70 50.50 -6.25
N MET A 94 -40.41 51.22 -7.33
CA MET A 94 -39.22 52.08 -7.43
C MET A 94 -39.47 53.34 -6.59
N CYS A 95 -38.80 53.45 -5.44
CA CYS A 95 -38.89 54.64 -4.59
C CYS A 95 -38.12 55.84 -5.17
N ASP A 96 -38.36 57.04 -4.62
CA ASP A 96 -37.75 58.31 -5.06
C ASP A 96 -36.19 58.32 -5.05
N ASN A 97 -35.55 57.30 -4.46
CA ASN A 97 -34.11 57.06 -4.42
C ASN A 97 -33.59 56.09 -5.51
N GLY A 98 -34.44 55.70 -6.47
CA GLY A 98 -34.09 54.78 -7.55
C GLY A 98 -33.96 53.30 -7.13
N LYS A 99 -34.38 52.92 -5.92
CA LYS A 99 -34.29 51.54 -5.43
C LYS A 99 -35.66 50.86 -5.42
N PHE A 100 -35.71 49.61 -5.90
CA PHE A 100 -36.87 48.75 -5.80
C PHE A 100 -37.03 48.24 -4.36
N GLN A 101 -38.08 48.67 -3.66
CA GLN A 101 -38.34 48.32 -2.26
C GLN A 101 -39.82 48.51 -1.90
N ARG A 102 -40.20 48.16 -0.67
CA ARG A 102 -41.54 48.47 -0.13
C ARG A 102 -41.69 49.98 0.05
N CYS A 103 -42.81 50.54 -0.41
CA CYS A 103 -43.08 51.97 -0.36
C CYS A 103 -43.07 52.56 1.06
N ASN A 104 -43.61 51.86 2.07
CA ASN A 104 -43.60 52.22 3.49
C ASN A 104 -44.18 53.60 3.90
N SER A 105 -44.75 54.36 2.96
CA SER A 105 -45.44 55.63 3.25
C SER A 105 -46.76 55.41 4.01
N ASP A 106 -47.07 56.31 4.93
CA ASP A 106 -48.29 56.43 5.73
C ASP A 106 -49.19 57.60 5.26
N GLU A 107 -48.85 58.26 4.15
CA GLU A 107 -49.61 59.39 3.59
C GLU A 107 -51.05 59.00 3.22
N LYS A 108 -52.01 59.41 4.07
CA LYS A 108 -53.47 59.34 3.82
C LYS A 108 -53.92 57.94 3.36
N LEU A 109 -53.60 56.93 4.17
CA LEU A 109 -53.78 55.51 3.86
C LEU A 109 -55.20 55.13 3.38
N ARG A 110 -55.25 54.10 2.52
CA ARG A 110 -56.45 53.41 2.02
C ARG A 110 -56.22 51.89 2.09
N GLY A 111 -57.29 51.11 2.29
CA GLY A 111 -57.21 49.65 2.38
C GLY A 111 -56.86 49.00 1.03
N LEU A 112 -56.08 47.91 1.06
CA LEU A 112 -55.52 47.25 -0.12
C LEU A 112 -56.58 46.90 -1.19
N TRP A 113 -57.77 46.48 -0.74
CA TRP A 113 -58.93 46.15 -1.56
C TRP A 113 -59.48 47.30 -2.45
N GLN A 114 -58.99 48.54 -2.30
CA GLN A 114 -59.47 49.69 -3.08
C GLN A 114 -58.79 49.88 -4.44
N LEU A 115 -57.72 49.13 -4.74
CA LEU A 115 -57.06 49.14 -6.07
C LEU A 115 -57.88 48.40 -7.13
N ILE A 116 -57.47 48.58 -8.38
CA ILE A 116 -58.00 47.95 -9.59
C ILE A 116 -56.95 46.98 -10.17
N GLY A 117 -55.69 47.42 -10.27
CA GLY A 117 -54.64 46.70 -10.99
C GLY A 117 -54.04 45.49 -10.27
N THR A 118 -53.19 44.77 -11.00
CA THR A 118 -52.30 43.76 -10.42
C THR A 118 -51.06 44.44 -9.85
N TRP A 119 -50.71 44.18 -8.59
CA TRP A 119 -49.57 44.79 -7.89
C TRP A 119 -48.78 43.75 -7.10
N GLN A 120 -47.44 43.82 -7.16
CA GLN A 120 -46.59 43.01 -6.27
C GLN A 120 -46.55 43.64 -4.87
N LEU A 121 -46.67 42.80 -3.83
CA LEU A 121 -46.65 43.18 -2.43
C LEU A 121 -45.30 42.81 -1.79
N ASP A 122 -44.99 43.44 -0.65
CA ASP A 122 -43.93 42.97 0.24
C ASP A 122 -44.36 41.66 0.91
N ASN A 123 -43.59 40.60 0.71
CA ASN A 123 -43.86 39.30 1.33
C ASN A 123 -43.90 39.37 2.87
N LEU A 124 -43.08 40.23 3.50
CA LEU A 124 -43.07 40.37 4.96
C LEU A 124 -44.34 41.07 5.44
N ALA A 125 -44.82 42.11 4.75
CA ALA A 125 -46.09 42.78 5.06
C ALA A 125 -47.28 41.82 5.10
N VAL A 126 -47.40 40.94 4.10
CA VAL A 126 -48.52 40.00 3.98
C VAL A 126 -48.44 38.93 5.09
N LEU A 127 -47.24 38.37 5.32
CA LEU A 127 -47.02 37.38 6.39
C LEU A 127 -47.25 37.97 7.79
N GLN A 128 -46.90 39.25 8.02
CA GLN A 128 -47.15 39.96 9.29
C GLN A 128 -48.63 40.26 9.53
N ALA A 129 -49.44 40.46 8.48
CA ALA A 129 -50.88 40.68 8.63
C ALA A 129 -51.65 39.40 8.95
N GLY A 130 -51.18 38.23 8.48
CA GLY A 130 -51.79 36.94 8.78
C GLY A 130 -53.25 36.86 8.33
N LYS A 131 -54.20 36.87 9.29
CA LYS A 131 -55.65 36.89 9.01
C LYS A 131 -56.22 38.31 8.83
N ASP A 132 -55.52 39.35 9.30
CA ASP A 132 -55.96 40.76 9.28
C ASP A 132 -55.66 41.46 7.93
N LEU A 133 -55.89 40.78 6.81
CA LEU A 133 -55.53 41.29 5.47
C LEU A 133 -56.27 42.59 5.10
N ASN A 134 -57.43 42.85 5.71
CA ASN A 134 -58.16 44.11 5.60
C ASN A 134 -57.41 45.32 6.19
N LYS A 135 -56.42 45.10 7.07
CA LYS A 135 -55.55 46.14 7.65
C LYS A 135 -54.36 46.50 6.74
N LEU A 136 -54.12 45.77 5.65
CA LEU A 136 -53.07 46.10 4.68
C LEU A 136 -53.38 47.45 4.01
N GLY A 137 -52.50 48.43 4.21
CA GLY A 137 -52.66 49.80 3.73
C GLY A 137 -51.83 50.16 2.50
N ILE A 138 -52.30 51.17 1.79
CA ILE A 138 -51.66 51.80 0.61
C ILE A 138 -51.68 53.32 0.83
N CYS A 139 -50.59 54.03 0.50
CA CYS A 139 -50.60 55.49 0.51
C CYS A 139 -51.45 56.09 -0.64
N TYR A 140 -51.96 57.29 -0.43
CA TYR A 140 -52.84 57.99 -1.38
C TYR A 140 -52.20 58.21 -2.76
N SER A 141 -50.87 58.29 -2.83
CA SER A 141 -50.09 58.41 -4.07
C SER A 141 -50.24 57.17 -4.97
N HIS A 142 -50.10 55.96 -4.42
CA HIS A 142 -50.30 54.71 -5.16
C HIS A 142 -51.77 54.53 -5.56
N PHE A 143 -52.69 54.79 -4.63
CA PHE A 143 -54.14 54.71 -4.88
C PHE A 143 -54.59 55.61 -6.05
N MET A 144 -54.16 56.88 -6.06
CA MET A 144 -54.52 57.81 -7.13
C MET A 144 -53.80 57.51 -8.46
N PHE A 145 -52.61 56.89 -8.42
CA PHE A 145 -51.91 56.46 -9.62
C PHE A 145 -52.60 55.25 -10.28
N ASP A 146 -52.97 54.24 -9.50
CA ASP A 146 -53.70 53.05 -9.96
C ASP A 146 -55.03 53.40 -10.65
N GLN A 147 -55.82 54.30 -10.07
CA GLN A 147 -57.15 54.65 -10.61
C GLN A 147 -57.13 55.67 -11.76
N ASN A 148 -56.17 56.61 -11.81
CA ASN A 148 -56.20 57.74 -12.76
C ASN A 148 -55.03 57.79 -13.75
N LYS A 149 -54.07 56.87 -13.67
CA LYS A 149 -52.88 56.84 -14.54
C LYS A 149 -52.51 55.45 -15.03
N LEU A 150 -52.71 54.40 -14.23
CA LEU A 150 -52.36 53.05 -14.63
C LEU A 150 -53.34 52.51 -15.67
N HIS A 151 -54.65 52.61 -15.40
CA HIS A 151 -55.75 52.07 -16.22
C HIS A 151 -56.51 53.12 -17.02
N GLY A 152 -57.39 52.67 -17.92
CA GLY A 152 -58.32 53.49 -18.70
C GLY A 152 -59.51 54.04 -17.90
N ALA A 153 -60.16 55.07 -18.46
CA ALA A 153 -61.37 55.63 -17.89
C ALA A 153 -62.51 54.59 -17.91
N GLY A 154 -63.11 54.32 -16.74
CA GLY A 154 -64.16 53.30 -16.57
C GLY A 154 -63.68 51.98 -15.94
N ALA A 155 -62.38 51.66 -15.96
CA ALA A 155 -61.82 50.39 -15.44
C ALA A 155 -62.27 50.04 -14.01
N LYS A 156 -62.52 51.06 -13.18
CA LYS A 156 -63.01 50.96 -11.79
C LYS A 156 -64.35 50.22 -11.63
N GLY A 157 -65.19 50.24 -12.66
CA GLY A 157 -66.51 49.57 -12.69
C GLY A 157 -66.48 48.14 -13.21
N GLU A 158 -65.41 47.71 -13.88
CA GLU A 158 -65.36 46.42 -14.59
C GLU A 158 -65.37 45.18 -13.68
N LYS A 159 -64.94 45.36 -12.43
CA LYS A 159 -64.83 44.29 -11.42
C LYS A 159 -65.23 44.84 -10.05
N ASN A 160 -66.01 44.04 -9.32
CA ASN A 160 -66.49 44.42 -7.99
C ASN A 160 -65.34 44.41 -6.97
N VAL A 161 -65.36 45.35 -6.03
CA VAL A 161 -64.45 45.41 -4.87
C VAL A 161 -64.40 44.08 -4.11
N LYS A 162 -65.54 43.38 -4.03
CA LYS A 162 -65.69 42.05 -3.40
C LYS A 162 -64.82 40.95 -4.02
N GLN A 163 -64.23 41.17 -5.20
CA GLN A 163 -63.35 40.23 -5.89
C GLN A 163 -61.86 40.47 -5.54
N SER A 164 -61.54 41.33 -4.57
CA SER A 164 -60.15 41.65 -4.19
C SER A 164 -59.43 40.47 -3.52
N LEU A 165 -58.35 40.00 -4.14
CA LEU A 165 -57.63 38.78 -3.78
C LEU A 165 -56.13 39.06 -3.65
N ILE A 166 -55.45 38.30 -2.78
CA ILE A 166 -53.99 38.20 -2.73
C ILE A 166 -53.58 36.78 -3.09
N HIS A 167 -52.67 36.67 -4.05
CA HIS A 167 -52.25 35.41 -4.67
C HIS A 167 -50.78 35.14 -4.36
N SER A 168 -50.46 33.99 -3.75
CA SER A 168 -49.08 33.50 -3.64
C SER A 168 -48.69 32.84 -4.97
N ARG A 169 -47.70 33.37 -5.70
CA ARG A 169 -47.34 32.87 -7.04
C ARG A 169 -45.84 32.79 -7.26
N ARG A 170 -45.39 31.67 -7.83
CA ARG A 170 -43.99 31.39 -8.13
C ARG A 170 -43.51 32.16 -9.37
N CYS A 171 -42.44 32.94 -9.23
CA CYS A 171 -41.80 33.61 -10.35
C CYS A 171 -41.07 32.60 -11.24
N ILE A 172 -41.35 32.61 -12.56
CA ILE A 172 -40.75 31.65 -13.52
C ILE A 172 -39.23 31.75 -13.65
N PHE A 173 -38.66 32.95 -13.45
CA PHE A 173 -37.21 33.17 -13.57
C PHE A 173 -36.44 32.73 -12.31
N CYS A 174 -36.76 33.31 -11.15
CA CYS A 174 -36.01 33.09 -9.90
C CYS A 174 -36.57 31.97 -9.00
N ARG A 175 -37.66 31.30 -9.39
CA ARG A 175 -38.35 30.21 -8.67
C ARG A 175 -38.83 30.52 -7.25
N LYS A 176 -38.70 31.77 -6.77
CA LYS A 176 -39.24 32.23 -5.49
C LYS A 176 -40.74 32.57 -5.58
N ASP A 177 -41.43 32.39 -4.48
CA ASP A 177 -42.85 32.74 -4.34
C ASP A 177 -43.02 34.19 -3.87
N HIS A 178 -43.95 34.89 -4.50
CA HIS A 178 -44.24 36.30 -4.26
C HIS A 178 -45.74 36.53 -4.15
N TYR A 179 -46.15 37.44 -3.27
CA TYR A 179 -47.55 37.83 -3.16
C TYR A 179 -47.91 38.93 -4.17
N PHE A 180 -48.99 38.71 -4.92
CA PHE A 180 -49.58 39.67 -5.84
C PHE A 180 -51.02 39.98 -5.42
N PHE A 181 -51.35 41.26 -5.27
CA PHE A 181 -52.75 41.70 -5.23
C PHE A 181 -53.31 41.78 -6.65
N SER A 182 -54.58 41.43 -6.85
CA SER A 182 -55.38 41.92 -7.98
C SER A 182 -56.86 42.04 -7.63
N ARG A 183 -57.58 42.96 -8.29
CA ARG A 183 -59.05 42.99 -8.22
C ARG A 183 -59.62 41.94 -9.16
N GLY A 184 -60.10 40.84 -8.60
CA GLY A 184 -60.36 39.60 -9.30
C GLY A 184 -59.05 38.92 -9.75
N GLN A 185 -59.18 37.77 -10.38
CA GLN A 185 -58.07 36.91 -10.81
C GLN A 185 -57.05 37.56 -11.79
N TYR A 186 -57.33 38.74 -12.34
CA TYR A 186 -56.47 39.42 -13.34
C TYR A 186 -56.89 40.87 -13.60
N CYS A 187 -55.98 41.70 -14.13
CA CYS A 187 -56.32 42.96 -14.79
C CYS A 187 -56.58 42.72 -16.29
N LYS A 188 -57.73 43.17 -16.82
CA LYS A 188 -58.16 42.94 -18.22
C LYS A 188 -57.24 43.61 -19.25
N GLU A 189 -56.87 44.86 -19.00
CA GLU A 189 -56.00 45.65 -19.88
C GLU A 189 -54.56 45.10 -19.98
N HIS A 190 -54.11 44.39 -18.95
CA HIS A 190 -52.69 44.14 -18.65
C HIS A 190 -52.37 42.63 -18.47
N SER A 191 -52.99 41.78 -19.30
CA SER A 191 -52.89 40.32 -19.25
C SER A 191 -52.54 39.71 -20.61
N TRP A 192 -51.60 38.76 -20.62
CA TRP A 192 -50.99 38.27 -21.85
C TRP A 192 -51.01 36.74 -21.98
N LYS A 193 -50.97 36.27 -23.22
CA LYS A 193 -50.86 34.86 -23.61
C LYS A 193 -49.77 34.76 -24.67
N ILE A 194 -48.66 34.14 -24.30
CA ILE A 194 -47.44 33.99 -25.13
C ILE A 194 -47.35 32.53 -25.59
N LEU A 195 -47.40 32.29 -26.89
CA LEU A 195 -47.36 30.95 -27.52
C LEU A 195 -48.28 29.94 -26.78
N GLY A 196 -49.53 30.34 -26.56
CA GLY A 196 -50.55 29.54 -25.87
C GLY A 196 -50.48 29.52 -24.33
N LYS A 197 -49.40 30.01 -23.70
CA LYS A 197 -49.17 30.00 -22.25
C LYS A 197 -49.57 31.35 -21.64
N GLU A 198 -50.45 31.34 -20.62
CA GLU A 198 -50.87 32.57 -19.93
C GLU A 198 -49.78 33.15 -19.02
N LEU A 199 -49.66 34.48 -19.02
CA LEU A 199 -48.73 35.29 -18.25
C LEU A 199 -49.45 36.50 -17.62
N ARG A 200 -49.14 36.80 -16.36
CA ARG A 200 -49.52 38.08 -15.71
C ARG A 200 -48.27 38.72 -15.09
N LEU A 201 -48.21 40.05 -15.12
CA LEU A 201 -47.22 40.88 -14.44
C LEU A 201 -47.96 41.85 -13.50
N ALA A 202 -47.23 42.54 -12.63
CA ALA A 202 -47.76 43.77 -12.04
C ALA A 202 -48.03 44.81 -13.15
N CYS A 203 -49.11 45.56 -13.05
CA CYS A 203 -49.50 46.54 -14.07
C CYS A 203 -48.46 47.68 -14.21
N ILE A 204 -47.72 47.98 -13.13
CA ILE A 204 -46.62 48.96 -13.16
C ILE A 204 -45.43 48.54 -14.06
N CYS A 205 -45.24 47.25 -14.32
CA CYS A 205 -44.26 46.76 -15.30
C CYS A 205 -44.64 47.14 -16.74
N GLN A 206 -45.93 47.26 -17.00
CA GLN A 206 -46.50 47.42 -18.35
C GLN A 206 -46.84 48.89 -18.67
N LYS A 207 -46.67 49.79 -17.69
CA LYS A 207 -46.84 51.22 -17.90
C LYS A 207 -45.53 51.84 -18.32
N GLY A 208 -45.53 52.58 -19.44
CA GLY A 208 -44.33 53.29 -19.90
C GLY A 208 -43.23 52.43 -20.52
N CYS A 209 -43.32 51.10 -20.42
CA CYS A 209 -42.34 50.16 -20.95
C CYS A 209 -42.96 49.27 -22.01
N ASP A 210 -42.26 49.17 -23.14
CA ASP A 210 -42.74 48.49 -24.35
C ASP A 210 -42.33 47.01 -24.43
N ALA A 211 -41.71 46.47 -23.37
CA ALA A 211 -41.13 45.13 -23.34
C ALA A 211 -42.14 43.97 -23.49
N ILE A 212 -43.45 44.22 -23.35
CA ILE A 212 -44.50 43.34 -23.87
C ILE A 212 -45.48 44.17 -24.70
N LYS A 213 -45.57 43.85 -26.00
CA LYS A 213 -46.54 44.41 -26.95
C LYS A 213 -47.29 43.29 -27.66
N LYS A 214 -48.45 43.63 -28.23
CA LYS A 214 -49.23 42.71 -29.07
C LYS A 214 -48.45 42.39 -30.36
N LEU A 215 -48.25 41.10 -30.60
CA LEU A 215 -47.53 40.53 -31.72
C LEU A 215 -48.24 39.22 -32.08
N ASP A 216 -49.34 39.29 -32.83
CA ASP A 216 -50.11 38.10 -33.20
C ASP A 216 -49.27 37.21 -34.15
N PRO A 217 -49.26 35.87 -34.00
CA PRO A 217 -49.93 35.07 -32.97
C PRO A 217 -49.07 34.79 -31.71
N ILE A 218 -47.83 35.30 -31.65
CA ILE A 218 -46.83 35.00 -30.61
C ILE A 218 -47.24 35.55 -29.24
N ILE A 219 -47.64 36.82 -29.18
CA ILE A 219 -48.01 37.56 -27.96
C ILE A 219 -49.39 38.18 -28.15
N THR A 220 -50.38 37.62 -27.45
CA THR A 220 -51.79 38.01 -27.56
C THR A 220 -52.31 38.53 -26.22
N LEU A 221 -53.23 39.50 -26.23
CA LEU A 221 -53.93 39.94 -25.01
C LEU A 221 -54.90 38.83 -24.56
N THR A 222 -55.08 38.60 -23.26
CA THR A 222 -56.00 37.55 -22.77
C THR A 222 -56.98 37.99 -21.68
N ASN A 223 -58.26 37.67 -21.92
CA ASN A 223 -59.38 37.87 -21.01
C ASN A 223 -59.90 36.55 -20.40
N SER A 224 -59.19 35.42 -20.59
CA SER A 224 -59.62 34.11 -20.06
C SER A 224 -59.38 33.94 -18.56
N ASN A 225 -60.35 33.29 -17.90
CA ASN A 225 -60.24 32.72 -16.55
C ASN A 225 -59.96 31.20 -16.56
N ASN A 226 -60.28 30.50 -17.66
CA ASN A 226 -60.44 29.04 -17.71
C ASN A 226 -59.15 28.22 -17.43
N LYS A 227 -58.00 28.88 -17.22
CA LYS A 227 -56.72 28.26 -16.87
C LYS A 227 -55.99 28.99 -15.74
N TYR A 228 -56.73 29.63 -14.83
CA TYR A 228 -56.19 30.46 -13.74
C TYR A 228 -55.02 29.79 -12.97
N ASN A 229 -55.19 28.56 -12.46
CA ASN A 229 -54.13 27.81 -11.74
C ASN A 229 -52.94 27.37 -12.62
N LYS A 230 -52.96 27.63 -13.94
CA LYS A 230 -51.88 27.34 -14.91
C LYS A 230 -51.26 28.62 -15.48
N THR A 231 -51.60 29.77 -14.90
CA THR A 231 -51.11 31.11 -15.21
C THR A 231 -49.72 31.34 -14.63
N ARG A 232 -48.82 31.97 -15.39
CA ARG A 232 -47.42 32.20 -14.97
C ARG A 232 -47.21 33.65 -14.55
N TYR A 233 -46.31 33.85 -13.59
CA TYR A 233 -46.00 35.15 -13.00
C TYR A 233 -44.50 35.45 -13.09
N VAL A 234 -44.17 36.75 -13.13
CA VAL A 234 -42.80 37.27 -12.98
C VAL A 234 -42.83 38.38 -11.94
N CYS A 235 -41.92 38.36 -10.98
CA CYS A 235 -41.76 39.45 -10.03
C CYS A 235 -41.00 40.62 -10.65
N CYS A 236 -41.26 41.85 -10.18
CA CYS A 236 -40.73 43.09 -10.75
C CYS A 236 -39.19 43.12 -10.82
N GLU A 237 -38.50 42.53 -9.84
CA GLU A 237 -37.04 42.39 -9.85
C GLU A 237 -36.52 41.48 -10.99
N CYS A 238 -37.28 40.45 -11.36
CA CYS A 238 -36.96 39.59 -12.51
C CYS A 238 -37.40 40.22 -13.84
N TYR A 239 -38.35 41.14 -13.83
CA TYR A 239 -38.71 41.93 -15.01
C TYR A 239 -37.54 42.84 -15.42
N GLU A 240 -37.02 43.64 -14.48
CA GLU A 240 -35.81 44.45 -14.66
C GLU A 240 -34.62 43.63 -15.16
N LYS A 241 -34.27 42.55 -14.46
CA LYS A 241 -33.08 41.73 -14.77
C LYS A 241 -33.11 40.98 -16.12
N ASN A 242 -34.22 41.01 -16.85
CA ASN A 242 -34.36 40.34 -18.15
C ASN A 242 -34.77 41.32 -19.28
N GLY A 243 -34.65 42.64 -19.08
CA GLY A 243 -34.89 43.65 -20.14
C GLY A 243 -36.30 44.26 -20.19
N GLY A 244 -37.08 44.13 -19.11
CA GLY A 244 -38.23 45.01 -18.87
C GLY A 244 -37.82 46.18 -17.97
N HIS A 245 -38.60 47.26 -17.89
CA HIS A 245 -38.33 48.39 -16.99
C HIS A 245 -39.59 48.85 -16.25
N LEU A 246 -39.45 49.13 -14.96
CA LEU A 246 -40.53 49.57 -14.07
C LEU A 246 -40.80 51.07 -14.22
N PHE A 247 -42.08 51.45 -14.21
CA PHE A 247 -42.48 52.85 -14.31
C PHE A 247 -42.06 53.68 -13.09
N ILE A 248 -41.08 54.57 -13.25
CA ILE A 248 -40.64 55.49 -12.18
C ILE A 248 -41.63 56.65 -12.03
N ARG A 249 -42.27 56.75 -10.86
CA ARG A 249 -43.29 57.77 -10.56
C ARG A 249 -42.67 59.07 -10.03
N SER A 250 -42.79 60.17 -10.77
CA SER A 250 -42.36 61.50 -10.31
C SER A 250 -43.34 62.10 -9.30
N ARG A 251 -42.86 62.47 -8.09
CA ARG A 251 -43.66 63.15 -7.04
C ARG A 251 -43.66 64.67 -7.11
N LYS A 252 -42.81 65.31 -7.94
CA LYS A 252 -42.77 66.78 -8.10
C LYS A 252 -43.84 67.25 -9.09
N LYS A 253 -44.77 68.11 -8.64
CA LYS A 253 -45.77 68.78 -9.52
C LYS A 253 -45.08 69.38 -10.74
N GLY A 254 -45.62 69.12 -11.94
CA GLY A 254 -45.20 69.77 -13.20
C GLY A 254 -44.20 69.02 -14.07
N LYS A 255 -43.43 68.04 -13.56
CA LYS A 255 -42.59 67.20 -14.43
C LYS A 255 -43.42 66.13 -15.14
N LYS A 256 -43.30 66.02 -16.47
CA LYS A 256 -43.76 64.84 -17.23
C LYS A 256 -43.11 63.58 -16.64
N ALA A 257 -43.85 62.48 -16.61
CA ALA A 257 -43.26 61.15 -16.47
C ALA A 257 -42.74 60.70 -17.83
N VAL A 258 -41.67 59.91 -17.84
CA VAL A 258 -40.88 59.62 -19.05
C VAL A 258 -41.09 58.16 -19.46
N HIS A 259 -41.32 57.92 -20.75
CA HIS A 259 -41.50 56.60 -21.36
C HIS A 259 -40.14 55.93 -21.63
N CYS A 260 -40.08 54.59 -21.69
CA CYS A 260 -38.86 53.87 -22.08
C CYS A 260 -38.43 54.19 -23.52
N SER A 261 -39.38 54.59 -24.37
CA SER A 261 -39.15 55.11 -25.72
C SER A 261 -38.64 56.56 -25.76
N GLU A 262 -38.62 57.26 -24.63
CA GLU A 262 -38.06 58.62 -24.47
C GLU A 262 -36.69 58.62 -23.75
N THR A 263 -36.16 57.44 -23.39
CA THR A 263 -34.96 57.29 -22.54
C THR A 263 -33.86 56.39 -23.12
N ASN A 264 -34.07 55.81 -24.31
CA ASN A 264 -33.16 54.83 -24.95
C ASN A 264 -32.86 53.57 -24.11
N ASN A 265 -33.61 53.27 -23.05
CA ASN A 265 -33.31 52.11 -22.18
C ASN A 265 -33.22 50.75 -22.92
N HIS A 266 -33.94 50.60 -24.04
CA HIS A 266 -33.91 49.40 -24.90
C HIS A 266 -32.82 49.46 -26.00
N SER A 267 -31.84 50.37 -25.92
CA SER A 267 -30.74 50.43 -26.88
C SER A 267 -29.82 49.23 -26.70
N GLY A 268 -29.87 48.30 -27.66
CA GLY A 268 -29.12 47.03 -27.61
C GLY A 268 -30.01 45.79 -27.52
N ASP A 269 -31.31 45.93 -27.17
CA ASP A 269 -32.26 44.80 -27.07
C ASP A 269 -32.24 43.89 -28.31
N VAL A 270 -32.15 44.49 -29.51
CA VAL A 270 -32.13 43.76 -30.78
C VAL A 270 -30.86 42.92 -30.91
N ALA A 271 -29.69 43.48 -30.58
CA ALA A 271 -28.41 42.76 -30.66
C ALA A 271 -28.35 41.61 -29.65
N ALA A 272 -28.74 41.86 -28.39
CA ALA A 272 -28.80 40.83 -27.35
C ALA A 272 -29.84 39.74 -27.65
N SER A 273 -30.94 40.08 -28.34
CA SER A 273 -31.93 39.11 -28.81
C SER A 273 -31.38 38.23 -29.94
N LEU A 274 -30.66 38.82 -30.90
CA LEU A 274 -29.98 38.08 -31.97
C LEU A 274 -28.89 37.16 -31.43
N GLU A 275 -28.12 37.58 -30.43
CA GLU A 275 -27.11 36.76 -29.75
C GLU A 275 -27.73 35.54 -29.04
N LEU A 276 -28.83 35.74 -28.30
CA LEU A 276 -29.57 34.63 -27.70
C LEU A 276 -30.10 33.64 -28.74
N ILE A 277 -30.67 34.14 -29.84
CA ILE A 277 -31.21 33.32 -30.93
C ILE A 277 -30.08 32.57 -31.65
N GLY A 278 -28.93 33.20 -31.90
CA GLY A 278 -27.75 32.56 -32.49
C GLY A 278 -27.21 31.42 -31.62
N ASN A 279 -27.07 31.64 -30.30
CA ASN A 279 -26.67 30.59 -29.36
C ASN A 279 -27.67 29.41 -29.32
N TRP A 280 -28.97 29.69 -29.46
CA TRP A 280 -29.98 28.63 -29.58
C TRP A 280 -29.91 27.88 -30.91
N ILE A 281 -29.63 28.55 -32.03
CA ILE A 281 -29.43 27.91 -33.34
C ILE A 281 -28.21 26.97 -33.29
N LEU A 282 -27.11 27.38 -32.64
CA LEU A 282 -25.96 26.51 -32.38
C LEU A 282 -26.33 25.29 -31.54
N GLN A 283 -27.18 25.45 -30.51
CA GLN A 283 -27.71 24.32 -29.75
C GLN A 283 -28.56 23.37 -30.64
N VAL A 284 -29.42 23.91 -31.52
CA VAL A 284 -30.23 23.09 -32.45
C VAL A 284 -29.34 22.34 -33.45
N ALA A 285 -28.26 22.95 -33.94
CA ALA A 285 -27.27 22.30 -34.80
C ALA A 285 -26.44 21.20 -34.11
N HIS A 286 -26.52 21.07 -32.78
CA HIS A 286 -25.81 20.05 -32.00
C HIS A 286 -26.73 19.03 -31.32
N GLU A 287 -27.97 19.41 -30.96
CA GLU A 287 -28.90 18.59 -30.17
C GLU A 287 -30.25 18.31 -30.87
N GLY A 288 -30.52 18.93 -32.03
CA GLY A 288 -31.75 18.70 -32.80
C GLY A 288 -31.74 17.38 -33.58
N ASN A 289 -32.93 16.85 -33.90
CA ASN A 289 -33.08 15.79 -34.89
C ASN A 289 -33.19 16.39 -36.31
N SER A 290 -32.90 15.59 -37.35
CA SER A 290 -32.84 16.07 -38.74
C SER A 290 -34.10 16.83 -39.16
N GLU A 291 -35.28 16.27 -38.90
CA GLU A 291 -36.57 16.88 -39.26
C GLU A 291 -36.78 18.27 -38.60
N PHE A 292 -36.33 18.47 -37.36
CA PHE A 292 -36.41 19.78 -36.69
C PHE A 292 -35.30 20.73 -37.18
N GLN A 293 -34.10 20.24 -37.44
CA GLN A 293 -33.00 21.03 -38.02
C GLN A 293 -33.38 21.54 -39.42
N GLU A 294 -33.94 20.69 -40.27
CA GLU A 294 -34.44 21.02 -41.61
C GLU A 294 -35.56 22.08 -41.54
N LYS A 295 -36.52 21.93 -40.62
CA LYS A 295 -37.60 22.90 -40.40
C LYS A 295 -37.07 24.26 -39.93
N ILE A 296 -36.16 24.29 -38.95
CA ILE A 296 -35.56 25.53 -38.45
C ILE A 296 -34.69 26.19 -39.53
N LEU A 297 -33.95 25.41 -40.33
CA LEU A 297 -33.19 25.93 -41.47
C LEU A 297 -34.13 26.52 -42.54
N ALA A 298 -35.22 25.84 -42.88
CA ALA A 298 -36.20 26.32 -43.87
C ALA A 298 -36.90 27.63 -43.45
N GLU A 299 -37.20 27.80 -42.16
CA GLU A 299 -37.77 29.05 -41.61
C GLU A 299 -36.74 30.20 -41.57
N ILE A 300 -35.44 29.90 -41.41
CA ILE A 300 -34.37 30.90 -41.35
C ILE A 300 -33.87 31.31 -42.75
N THR A 301 -33.82 30.39 -43.72
CA THR A 301 -33.29 30.65 -45.08
C THR A 301 -33.89 31.89 -45.77
N PRO A 302 -35.21 32.19 -45.69
CA PRO A 302 -35.78 33.43 -46.24
C PRO A 302 -35.14 34.72 -45.69
N ALA A 303 -34.61 34.72 -44.47
CA ALA A 303 -33.94 35.90 -43.91
C ALA A 303 -32.64 36.27 -44.66
N LEU A 304 -32.02 35.33 -45.38
CA LEU A 304 -30.84 35.58 -46.22
C LEU A 304 -31.14 36.54 -47.38
N GLN A 305 -32.40 36.69 -47.79
CA GLN A 305 -32.82 37.68 -48.79
C GLN A 305 -32.54 39.13 -48.37
N GLN A 306 -32.28 39.40 -47.08
CA GLN A 306 -31.86 40.73 -46.62
C GLN A 306 -30.42 41.09 -47.01
N LEU A 307 -29.61 40.13 -47.46
CA LEU A 307 -28.25 40.38 -47.96
C LEU A 307 -28.27 41.26 -49.23
N ASP A 308 -29.22 41.05 -50.15
CA ASP A 308 -29.39 41.92 -51.32
C ASP A 308 -29.81 43.35 -50.92
N ASN A 309 -30.66 43.50 -49.90
CA ASN A 309 -31.03 44.83 -49.40
C ASN A 309 -29.83 45.55 -48.76
N MET A 310 -28.95 44.83 -48.06
CA MET A 310 -27.70 45.39 -47.51
C MET A 310 -26.75 45.88 -48.61
N ASN A 311 -26.60 45.13 -49.70
CA ASN A 311 -25.79 45.52 -50.86
C ASN A 311 -26.31 46.80 -51.55
N ASN A 312 -27.63 47.00 -51.56
CA ASN A 312 -28.24 48.22 -52.13
C ASN A 312 -28.16 49.44 -51.20
N LEU A 313 -28.09 49.23 -49.87
CA LEU A 313 -27.91 50.31 -48.89
C LEU A 313 -26.50 50.93 -48.93
N SER A 314 -25.48 50.17 -49.32
CA SER A 314 -24.10 50.64 -49.44
C SER A 314 -23.80 51.44 -50.72
N GLN A 315 -24.74 51.55 -51.66
CA GLN A 315 -24.55 52.24 -52.96
C GLN A 315 -25.22 53.62 -53.07
N LYS A 316 -25.64 54.26 -51.97
CA LYS A 316 -26.51 55.45 -52.02
C LYS A 316 -26.00 56.75 -51.36
N ASN A 317 -24.70 56.85 -51.13
CA ASN A 317 -24.00 58.12 -50.94
C ASN A 317 -22.86 58.22 -51.98
N ASP A 318 -22.62 59.43 -52.47
CA ASP A 318 -21.68 59.79 -53.55
C ASP A 318 -21.98 59.14 -54.92
N SER A 319 -22.26 59.87 -56.01
CA SER A 319 -22.32 61.33 -56.23
C SER A 319 -23.28 61.64 -57.42
N PRO A 320 -23.54 62.91 -57.82
CA PRO A 320 -24.70 63.24 -58.67
C PRO A 320 -24.43 63.11 -60.17
N PHE A 321 -25.51 63.07 -60.98
CA PHE A 321 -25.69 63.98 -62.13
C PHE A 321 -27.19 64.12 -62.49
N SER A 322 -27.50 65.02 -63.42
CA SER A 322 -28.81 65.63 -63.64
C SER A 322 -29.69 64.95 -64.71
N GLU A 323 -31.01 65.16 -64.60
CA GLU A 323 -31.97 65.61 -65.65
C GLU A 323 -31.63 65.41 -67.16
N ASN A 324 -32.54 65.01 -68.07
CA ASN A 324 -34.02 64.96 -68.06
C ASN A 324 -34.59 63.94 -69.09
N ASP A 325 -35.92 63.67 -69.01
CA ASP A 325 -36.91 63.26 -70.05
C ASP A 325 -36.54 62.22 -71.14
N THR A 326 -37.40 61.26 -71.55
CA THR A 326 -38.74 61.47 -72.15
C THR A 326 -39.59 60.18 -72.30
N ILE A 327 -40.92 60.33 -72.17
CA ILE A 327 -42.01 59.77 -73.04
C ILE A 327 -42.25 58.23 -73.14
N ASP A 328 -43.31 57.80 -72.44
CA ASP A 328 -44.45 56.94 -72.84
C ASP A 328 -44.37 55.51 -73.47
N ASN A 329 -45.18 54.65 -72.83
CA ASN A 329 -46.13 53.66 -73.39
C ASN A 329 -45.65 52.43 -74.19
N SER A 330 -45.77 51.25 -73.56
CA SER A 330 -46.90 50.35 -73.91
C SER A 330 -47.25 49.28 -72.84
N SER A 331 -48.53 48.91 -72.84
CA SER A 331 -49.25 47.88 -72.09
C SER A 331 -48.74 46.43 -72.32
N GLN A 332 -49.03 45.41 -71.49
CA GLN A 332 -50.06 45.24 -70.45
C GLN A 332 -49.75 44.06 -69.48
N THR A 333 -50.32 44.09 -68.25
CA THR A 333 -50.56 42.96 -67.30
C THR A 333 -49.41 42.01 -66.94
N ASN A 334 -49.08 41.77 -65.67
CA ASN A 334 -50.02 41.36 -64.62
C ASN A 334 -49.63 41.78 -63.19
N ASN A 335 -50.61 41.77 -62.28
CA ASN A 335 -50.48 42.37 -60.95
C ASN A 335 -49.61 41.57 -59.96
N LEU A 336 -48.54 42.19 -59.45
CA LEU A 336 -48.11 42.00 -58.06
C LEU A 336 -48.22 43.35 -57.34
N SER A 337 -49.33 43.56 -56.63
CA SER A 337 -49.64 44.84 -56.00
C SER A 337 -48.59 45.24 -54.95
N SER A 338 -48.06 46.46 -55.05
CA SER A 338 -47.15 47.05 -54.07
C SER A 338 -47.82 47.19 -52.69
N LYS A 339 -47.57 46.21 -51.81
CA LYS A 339 -47.77 46.39 -50.37
C LYS A 339 -46.46 46.78 -49.73
N THR A 340 -46.37 48.06 -49.37
CA THR A 340 -45.40 48.58 -48.41
C THR A 340 -45.56 47.82 -47.10
N ASN A 341 -44.73 46.80 -46.89
CA ASN A 341 -44.79 45.98 -45.68
C ASN A 341 -44.43 46.85 -44.48
N LYS A 342 -45.45 47.11 -43.65
CA LYS A 342 -45.29 47.75 -42.33
C LYS A 342 -44.18 47.03 -41.57
N ILE A 343 -43.33 47.81 -40.89
CA ILE A 343 -42.34 47.27 -39.95
C ILE A 343 -43.08 46.32 -38.99
N LEU A 344 -42.70 45.04 -39.02
CA LEU A 344 -43.28 44.03 -38.15
C LEU A 344 -42.89 44.34 -36.70
N ASN A 345 -43.80 44.22 -35.75
CA ASN A 345 -43.48 44.42 -34.33
C ASN A 345 -42.42 43.41 -33.90
N ILE A 346 -41.18 43.85 -33.70
CA ILE A 346 -40.08 43.01 -33.23
C ILE A 346 -40.30 42.67 -31.74
N PRO A 347 -40.12 41.41 -31.29
CA PRO A 347 -40.15 41.08 -29.86
C PRO A 347 -38.98 41.74 -29.11
N SER A 348 -39.22 42.15 -27.87
CA SER A 348 -38.17 42.68 -26.98
C SER A 348 -37.21 41.60 -26.49
N PHE A 349 -36.08 42.02 -25.92
CA PHE A 349 -35.15 41.10 -25.24
C PHE A 349 -35.83 40.34 -24.10
N PHE A 350 -36.73 41.00 -23.36
CA PHE A 350 -37.55 40.35 -22.32
C PHE A 350 -38.49 39.28 -22.90
N ALA A 351 -39.13 39.55 -24.03
CA ALA A 351 -40.02 38.59 -24.68
C ALA A 351 -39.26 37.34 -25.17
N VAL A 352 -38.08 37.51 -25.75
CA VAL A 352 -37.20 36.39 -26.18
C VAL A 352 -36.75 35.55 -24.99
N ASN A 353 -36.18 36.19 -23.95
CA ASN A 353 -35.79 35.52 -22.70
C ASN A 353 -36.96 34.74 -22.07
N LEU A 354 -38.14 35.36 -22.03
CA LEU A 354 -39.34 34.73 -21.48
C LEU A 354 -39.81 33.55 -22.33
N ILE A 355 -39.76 33.62 -23.67
CA ILE A 355 -40.08 32.48 -24.55
C ILE A 355 -39.11 31.32 -24.29
N PHE A 356 -37.80 31.56 -24.25
CA PHE A 356 -36.80 30.53 -23.96
C PHE A 356 -37.04 29.89 -22.58
N LYS A 357 -37.33 30.71 -21.55
CA LYS A 357 -37.66 30.24 -20.20
C LYS A 357 -39.00 29.50 -20.12
N LEU A 358 -39.98 29.85 -20.95
CA LEU A 358 -41.28 29.17 -21.06
C LEU A 358 -41.18 27.78 -21.70
N TYR A 359 -40.11 27.51 -22.45
CA TYR A 359 -39.85 26.25 -23.16
C TYR A 359 -38.62 25.48 -22.63
N ASN A 360 -38.05 25.91 -21.50
CA ASN A 360 -36.90 25.28 -20.83
C ASN A 360 -35.61 25.19 -21.69
N VAL A 361 -35.42 26.10 -22.65
CA VAL A 361 -34.14 26.22 -23.38
C VAL A 361 -33.02 26.57 -22.38
N ASN A 362 -31.88 25.88 -22.45
CA ASN A 362 -30.75 26.05 -21.54
C ASN A 362 -29.43 26.08 -22.32
N LEU A 363 -28.91 27.30 -22.52
CA LEU A 363 -27.73 27.59 -23.33
C LEU A 363 -26.40 27.34 -22.57
N ASN A 364 -26.44 27.11 -21.25
CA ASN A 364 -25.25 27.04 -20.38
C ASN A 364 -24.66 25.60 -20.27
N LYS A 365 -24.66 24.84 -21.38
CA LYS A 365 -24.32 23.41 -21.39
C LYS A 365 -22.95 23.20 -22.05
N ILE A 366 -21.98 22.68 -21.30
CA ILE A 366 -20.61 22.45 -21.80
C ILE A 366 -20.61 21.29 -22.82
N ASN A 367 -20.09 21.54 -24.01
CA ASN A 367 -19.89 20.53 -25.05
C ASN A 367 -18.57 19.75 -24.82
N SER A 368 -18.54 18.47 -25.20
CA SER A 368 -17.33 17.65 -25.15
C SER A 368 -16.26 18.14 -26.13
N LYS A 369 -16.67 18.62 -27.31
CA LYS A 369 -15.78 19.15 -28.34
C LYS A 369 -15.04 20.42 -27.87
N ASP A 370 -15.75 21.33 -27.21
CA ASP A 370 -15.19 22.57 -26.68
C ASP A 370 -14.24 22.30 -25.51
N SER A 371 -14.57 21.29 -24.69
CA SER A 371 -13.71 20.83 -23.59
C SER A 371 -12.37 20.30 -24.09
N TYR A 372 -12.37 19.53 -25.18
CA TYR A 372 -11.14 19.06 -25.84
C TYR A 372 -10.33 20.24 -26.40
N LEU A 373 -10.98 21.13 -27.15
CA LEU A 373 -10.33 22.29 -27.77
C LEU A 373 -9.72 23.24 -26.72
N TYR A 374 -10.36 23.42 -25.58
CA TYR A 374 -9.81 24.18 -24.45
C TYR A 374 -8.54 23.52 -23.87
N GLY A 375 -8.55 22.19 -23.71
CA GLY A 375 -7.38 21.42 -23.27
C GLY A 375 -6.19 21.52 -24.22
N ASP A 376 -6.43 21.38 -25.52
CA ASP A 376 -5.40 21.51 -26.56
C ASP A 376 -4.83 22.94 -26.66
N ASN A 377 -5.68 23.97 -26.56
CA ASN A 377 -5.24 25.37 -26.47
C ASN A 377 -4.34 25.61 -25.24
N LEU A 378 -4.68 25.05 -24.08
CA LEU A 378 -3.87 25.17 -22.87
C LEU A 378 -2.53 24.43 -23.00
N ALA A 379 -2.52 23.26 -23.62
CA ALA A 379 -1.29 22.49 -23.87
C ALA A 379 -0.33 23.25 -24.80
N ARG A 380 -0.82 23.80 -25.91
CA ARG A 380 -0.04 24.65 -26.81
C ARG A 380 0.50 25.90 -26.11
N PHE A 381 -0.34 26.61 -25.35
CA PHE A 381 0.07 27.76 -24.54
C PHE A 381 1.24 27.41 -23.59
N LEU A 382 1.20 26.28 -22.89
CA LEU A 382 2.27 25.85 -21.99
C LEU A 382 3.59 25.56 -22.74
N LEU A 383 3.52 24.93 -23.92
CA LEU A 383 4.69 24.64 -24.77
C LEU A 383 5.32 25.92 -25.34
N GLU A 384 4.49 26.86 -25.80
CA GLU A 384 4.91 28.19 -26.27
C GLU A 384 5.59 28.99 -25.14
N ASN A 385 5.04 28.91 -23.92
CA ASN A 385 5.56 29.61 -22.75
C ASN A 385 6.71 28.89 -22.03
N ARG A 386 7.32 27.85 -22.64
CA ARG A 386 8.46 27.09 -22.07
C ARG A 386 9.60 27.96 -21.53
N GLN A 387 9.83 29.14 -22.12
CA GLN A 387 10.88 30.06 -21.67
C GLN A 387 10.62 30.63 -20.27
N LYS A 388 9.35 30.85 -19.90
CA LYS A 388 8.98 31.28 -18.53
C LYS A 388 9.29 30.19 -17.51
N LEU A 389 9.01 28.93 -17.84
CA LEU A 389 9.36 27.77 -17.01
C LEU A 389 10.88 27.60 -16.88
N HIS A 390 11.65 27.87 -17.94
CA HIS A 390 13.12 27.87 -17.88
C HIS A 390 13.65 28.98 -16.96
N ASN A 391 13.14 30.20 -17.08
CA ASN A 391 13.54 31.33 -16.24
C ASN A 391 13.20 31.07 -14.75
N ASN A 392 12.06 30.44 -14.48
CA ASN A 392 11.63 30.07 -13.12
C ASN A 392 12.25 28.75 -12.60
N LYS A 393 13.16 28.09 -13.35
CA LYS A 393 13.60 26.71 -13.06
C LYS A 393 14.11 26.52 -11.62
N LEU A 394 14.95 27.41 -11.12
CA LEU A 394 15.47 27.32 -9.73
C LEU A 394 14.35 27.31 -8.67
N LEU A 395 13.28 28.10 -8.87
CA LEU A 395 12.13 28.17 -7.97
C LEU A 395 11.21 26.94 -8.10
N LEU A 396 11.22 26.29 -9.27
CA LEU A 396 10.46 25.06 -9.54
C LEU A 396 11.16 23.80 -9.02
N GLU A 397 12.49 23.84 -8.87
CA GLU A 397 13.29 22.71 -8.37
C GLU A 397 13.62 22.84 -6.87
N ASN A 398 13.94 24.05 -6.38
CA ASN A 398 14.35 24.29 -4.98
C ASN A 398 13.68 25.53 -4.33
N PRO A 399 12.35 25.58 -4.22
CA PRO A 399 11.64 26.64 -3.51
C PRO A 399 11.92 26.63 -2.00
N GLN A 400 11.99 27.82 -1.39
CA GLN A 400 12.02 28.03 0.06
C GLN A 400 10.61 27.95 0.69
N SER A 401 9.55 28.20 -0.10
CA SER A 401 8.17 28.16 0.39
C SER A 401 7.16 27.61 -0.63
N LEU A 402 5.99 27.17 -0.12
CA LEU A 402 4.89 26.69 -0.97
C LEU A 402 4.29 27.82 -1.83
N ASP A 403 4.27 29.05 -1.31
CA ASP A 403 3.74 30.23 -2.01
C ASP A 403 4.70 30.69 -3.13
N GLU A 404 6.01 30.62 -2.90
CA GLU A 404 7.04 30.83 -3.94
C GLU A 404 6.97 29.77 -5.04
N TYR A 405 6.82 28.49 -4.67
CA TYR A 405 6.62 27.41 -5.65
C TYR A 405 5.34 27.60 -6.48
N GLN A 406 4.26 28.07 -5.85
CA GLN A 406 3.02 28.44 -6.54
C GLN A 406 3.23 29.59 -7.53
N ASN A 407 3.94 30.64 -7.12
CA ASN A 407 4.20 31.81 -7.96
C ASN A 407 5.13 31.49 -9.15
N ALA A 408 5.90 30.41 -9.07
CA ALA A 408 6.75 29.93 -10.16
C ALA A 408 5.97 29.12 -11.24
N ILE A 409 4.78 28.60 -10.92
CA ILE A 409 3.90 27.85 -11.81
C ILE A 409 3.15 28.81 -12.78
N PRO A 410 2.91 28.44 -14.05
CA PRO A 410 2.11 29.24 -14.98
C PRO A 410 0.72 29.56 -14.41
N VAL A 411 0.39 30.85 -14.35
CA VAL A 411 -0.79 31.40 -13.67
C VAL A 411 -2.09 30.84 -14.26
N GLU A 412 -2.10 30.59 -15.56
CA GLU A 412 -3.22 30.04 -16.33
C GLU A 412 -3.54 28.60 -15.88
N LEU A 413 -2.50 27.77 -15.73
CA LEU A 413 -2.62 26.38 -15.27
C LEU A 413 -3.01 26.30 -13.78
N TYR A 414 -2.45 27.18 -12.95
CA TYR A 414 -2.84 27.24 -11.54
C TYR A 414 -4.28 27.74 -11.35
N ASN A 415 -4.69 28.79 -12.07
CA ASN A 415 -6.02 29.37 -11.96
C ASN A 415 -7.11 28.42 -12.46
N LEU A 416 -6.86 27.61 -13.49
CA LEU A 416 -7.78 26.56 -13.94
C LEU A 416 -8.11 25.58 -12.81
N PHE A 417 -7.09 24.96 -12.21
CA PHE A 417 -7.31 24.02 -11.10
C PHE A 417 -7.84 24.70 -9.85
N SER A 418 -7.35 25.91 -9.53
CA SER A 418 -7.83 26.70 -8.38
C SER A 418 -9.31 27.04 -8.50
N GLY A 419 -9.79 27.48 -9.67
CA GLY A 419 -11.21 27.75 -9.92
C GLY A 419 -12.08 26.49 -9.84
N MET A 420 -11.64 25.40 -10.49
CA MET A 420 -12.32 24.09 -10.45
C MET A 420 -12.44 23.54 -9.02
N VAL A 421 -11.33 23.46 -8.30
CA VAL A 421 -11.26 22.95 -6.91
C VAL A 421 -12.06 23.85 -5.97
N SER A 422 -11.95 25.18 -6.11
CA SER A 422 -12.75 26.13 -5.32
C SER A 422 -14.24 25.91 -5.52
N LYS A 423 -14.71 25.74 -6.77
CA LYS A 423 -16.14 25.56 -7.05
C LYS A 423 -16.68 24.23 -6.50
N LEU A 424 -15.91 23.15 -6.64
CA LEU A 424 -16.27 21.83 -6.10
C LEU A 424 -16.33 21.82 -4.57
N LEU A 425 -15.34 22.44 -3.90
CA LEU A 425 -15.33 22.57 -2.44
C LEU A 425 -16.44 23.52 -1.94
N LEU A 426 -16.69 24.63 -2.63
CA LEU A 426 -17.77 25.57 -2.30
C LEU A 426 -19.14 24.88 -2.37
N ASN A 427 -19.41 24.11 -3.42
CA ASN A 427 -20.65 23.36 -3.56
C ASN A 427 -20.81 22.32 -2.42
N ARG A 428 -19.73 21.58 -2.09
CA ARG A 428 -19.73 20.63 -0.95
C ARG A 428 -20.00 21.32 0.39
N CYS A 429 -19.36 22.47 0.66
CA CYS A 429 -19.66 23.28 1.84
C CYS A 429 -21.12 23.74 1.85
N GLN A 430 -21.66 24.28 0.74
CA GLN A 430 -23.05 24.71 0.68
C GLN A 430 -24.06 23.58 0.97
N VAL A 431 -23.82 22.36 0.49
CA VAL A 431 -24.65 21.18 0.82
C VAL A 431 -24.54 20.81 2.30
N ALA A 432 -23.32 20.68 2.83
CA ALA A 432 -23.11 20.37 4.25
C ALA A 432 -23.73 21.43 5.19
N ASN A 433 -23.65 22.71 4.81
CA ASN A 433 -24.19 23.83 5.57
C ASN A 433 -25.74 23.85 5.54
N LYS A 434 -26.36 23.46 4.41
CA LYS A 434 -27.82 23.23 4.31
C LYS A 434 -28.27 22.10 5.23
N ILE A 435 -27.57 20.96 5.20
CA ILE A 435 -27.88 19.76 6.02
C ILE A 435 -27.69 20.05 7.52
N ALA A 436 -26.63 20.76 7.91
CA ALA A 436 -26.42 21.14 9.30
C ALA A 436 -27.51 22.10 9.81
N LYS A 437 -27.91 23.09 8.98
CA LYS A 437 -28.95 24.07 9.32
C LYS A 437 -30.34 23.43 9.50
N SER A 438 -30.66 22.33 8.81
CA SER A 438 -31.94 21.63 9.04
C SER A 438 -31.98 20.84 10.35
N ARG A 439 -30.82 20.45 10.90
CA ARG A 439 -30.70 19.60 12.11
C ARG A 439 -30.78 20.36 13.46
N LYS A 440 -31.19 21.63 13.46
CA LYS A 440 -31.57 22.47 14.64
C LYS A 440 -30.66 22.34 15.90
N LYS A 441 -29.36 22.60 15.75
CA LYS A 441 -28.47 23.02 16.85
C LYS A 441 -27.64 24.22 16.43
N GLU A 442 -26.99 24.88 17.39
CA GLU A 442 -26.04 25.96 17.09
C GLU A 442 -24.99 25.50 16.07
N TYR A 443 -24.76 26.34 15.07
CA TYR A 443 -24.06 25.94 13.87
C TYR A 443 -23.23 27.09 13.29
N VAL A 444 -21.91 26.89 13.28
CA VAL A 444 -20.95 27.77 12.60
C VAL A 444 -20.84 27.34 11.13
N PRO A 445 -21.09 28.23 10.15
CA PRO A 445 -20.92 27.91 8.73
C PRO A 445 -19.53 27.37 8.41
N LYS A 446 -19.45 26.22 7.71
CA LYS A 446 -18.17 25.73 7.17
C LYS A 446 -17.82 26.54 5.91
N GLU A 447 -16.72 27.28 5.98
CA GLU A 447 -16.16 28.00 4.84
C GLU A 447 -15.21 27.12 4.00
N VAL A 448 -14.84 27.60 2.81
CA VAL A 448 -13.87 26.92 1.95
C VAL A 448 -12.46 27.21 2.46
N ASN A 449 -11.76 26.16 2.92
CA ASN A 449 -10.36 26.29 3.35
C ASN A 449 -9.46 26.59 2.14
N GLN A 450 -9.06 27.85 1.99
CA GLN A 450 -8.23 28.32 0.88
C GLN A 450 -6.85 27.61 0.82
N LYS A 451 -6.28 27.23 1.96
CA LYS A 451 -5.03 26.44 1.98
C LYS A 451 -5.22 24.99 1.53
N LYS A 452 -6.46 24.48 1.51
CA LYS A 452 -6.78 23.19 0.87
C LYS A 452 -6.94 23.36 -0.65
N VAL A 453 -7.60 24.42 -1.13
CA VAL A 453 -7.64 24.78 -2.56
C VAL A 453 -6.22 24.90 -3.11
N GLN A 454 -5.38 25.70 -2.46
CA GLN A 454 -3.98 25.93 -2.80
C GLN A 454 -3.21 24.61 -2.98
N LYS A 455 -3.16 23.77 -1.94
CA LYS A 455 -2.43 22.49 -1.96
C LYS A 455 -2.85 21.55 -3.09
N ILE A 456 -4.16 21.41 -3.31
CA ILE A 456 -4.69 20.52 -4.37
C ILE A 456 -4.30 21.08 -5.75
N SER A 457 -4.46 22.39 -5.95
CA SER A 457 -4.20 23.04 -7.23
C SER A 457 -2.71 22.98 -7.59
N ILE A 458 -1.82 23.26 -6.64
CA ILE A 458 -0.36 23.08 -6.81
C ILE A 458 -0.06 21.62 -7.17
N MET A 459 -0.60 20.63 -6.45
CA MET A 459 -0.32 19.22 -6.73
C MET A 459 -0.76 18.81 -8.15
N LEU A 460 -1.93 19.26 -8.61
CA LEU A 460 -2.40 19.00 -9.98
C LEU A 460 -1.50 19.69 -11.02
N SER A 461 -1.17 20.97 -10.83
CA SER A 461 -0.24 21.70 -11.70
C SER A 461 1.14 21.03 -11.77
N SER A 462 1.72 20.62 -10.64
CA SER A 462 3.02 19.93 -10.59
C SER A 462 3.02 18.60 -11.36
N ILE A 463 1.93 17.83 -11.31
CA ILE A 463 1.79 16.57 -12.05
C ILE A 463 1.79 16.86 -13.56
N ILE A 464 0.94 17.78 -14.02
CA ILE A 464 0.86 18.17 -15.45
C ILE A 464 2.21 18.71 -15.96
N LEU A 465 2.86 19.57 -15.19
CA LEU A 465 4.18 20.10 -15.55
C LEU A 465 5.27 19.01 -15.59
N THR A 466 5.25 18.04 -14.67
CA THR A 466 6.19 16.91 -14.68
C THR A 466 6.01 16.02 -15.91
N ILE A 467 4.77 15.86 -16.40
CA ILE A 467 4.47 15.12 -17.64
C ILE A 467 4.99 15.90 -18.87
N GLY A 468 4.73 17.21 -18.94
CA GLY A 468 5.10 18.03 -20.11
C GLY A 468 6.58 18.42 -20.21
N PHE A 469 7.33 18.45 -19.09
CA PHE A 469 8.68 19.02 -19.03
C PHE A 469 9.66 18.11 -18.26
N THR A 470 10.02 16.98 -18.88
CA THR A 470 10.93 15.95 -18.32
C THR A 470 12.31 16.46 -17.88
N ASN A 471 12.78 17.58 -18.44
CA ASN A 471 14.10 18.18 -18.16
C ASN A 471 14.13 19.14 -16.94
N THR A 472 13.05 19.19 -16.15
CA THR A 472 12.93 20.00 -14.93
C THR A 472 12.51 19.12 -13.74
N SER A 473 13.31 19.13 -12.67
CA SER A 473 13.10 18.32 -11.48
C SER A 473 12.13 18.97 -10.49
N PHE A 474 10.85 19.04 -10.87
CA PHE A 474 9.82 19.71 -10.08
C PHE A 474 9.77 19.24 -8.62
N TRP A 475 9.98 20.18 -7.70
CA TRP A 475 10.19 19.96 -6.28
C TRP A 475 9.17 19.01 -5.63
N LEU A 476 7.88 19.21 -5.89
CA LEU A 476 6.82 18.45 -5.24
C LEU A 476 6.77 16.98 -5.70
N THR A 477 6.87 16.71 -7.01
CA THR A 477 6.84 15.34 -7.56
C THR A 477 8.14 14.59 -7.27
N GLN A 478 9.29 15.28 -7.31
CA GLN A 478 10.57 14.73 -6.85
C GLN A 478 10.55 14.38 -5.35
N THR A 479 9.97 15.25 -4.51
CA THR A 479 9.81 15.02 -3.07
C THR A 479 8.88 13.83 -2.79
N LEU A 480 7.76 13.71 -3.49
CA LEU A 480 6.87 12.55 -3.40
C LEU A 480 7.59 11.25 -3.78
N ALA A 481 8.34 11.23 -4.88
CA ALA A 481 9.16 10.08 -5.27
C ALA A 481 10.23 9.72 -4.22
N SER A 482 10.83 10.72 -3.57
CA SER A 482 11.80 10.54 -2.47
C SER A 482 11.16 9.97 -1.20
N LEU A 483 9.92 10.37 -0.89
CA LEU A 483 9.12 9.81 0.22
C LEU A 483 8.75 8.35 -0.04
N CYS A 484 8.31 8.00 -1.25
CA CYS A 484 8.02 6.61 -1.64
C CYS A 484 9.23 5.67 -1.48
N ARG A 485 10.46 6.20 -1.63
CA ARG A 485 11.71 5.44 -1.42
C ARG A 485 12.14 5.30 0.05
N LYS A 486 11.45 5.93 1.01
CA LYS A 486 11.86 6.01 2.42
C LYS A 486 10.79 5.43 3.36
N PRO A 487 10.83 4.13 3.71
CA PRO A 487 9.78 3.47 4.50
C PRO A 487 9.44 4.11 5.86
N ARG A 488 10.41 4.79 6.51
CA ARG A 488 10.17 5.52 7.77
C ARG A 488 9.33 6.80 7.60
N LEU A 489 9.10 7.27 6.37
CA LEU A 489 8.34 8.48 6.04
C LEU A 489 7.00 8.18 5.34
N LEU A 490 6.59 6.91 5.27
CA LEU A 490 5.32 6.51 4.64
C LEU A 490 4.10 7.16 5.31
N SER A 491 4.18 7.42 6.62
CA SER A 491 3.18 8.19 7.37
C SER A 491 3.10 9.66 6.95
N SER A 492 4.23 10.28 6.57
CA SER A 492 4.25 11.64 6.03
C SER A 492 3.68 11.69 4.61
N LEU A 493 3.94 10.68 3.78
CA LEU A 493 3.28 10.54 2.47
C LEU A 493 1.75 10.40 2.63
N HIS A 494 1.30 9.55 3.57
CA HIS A 494 -0.11 9.38 3.91
C HIS A 494 -0.76 10.71 4.34
N GLN A 495 -0.11 11.47 5.24
CA GLN A 495 -0.56 12.80 5.68
C GLN A 495 -0.63 13.83 4.53
N ILE A 496 0.28 13.77 3.54
CA ILE A 496 0.21 14.63 2.36
C ILE A 496 -1.05 14.30 1.55
N LEU A 497 -1.26 13.02 1.22
CA LEU A 497 -2.41 12.51 0.47
C LEU A 497 -3.76 12.78 1.18
N GLU A 498 -3.78 12.69 2.51
CA GLU A 498 -4.92 13.07 3.33
C GLU A 498 -5.18 14.60 3.27
N SER A 499 -4.12 15.42 3.30
CA SER A 499 -4.26 16.87 3.29
C SER A 499 -4.78 17.44 1.96
N VAL A 500 -4.45 16.82 0.82
CA VAL A 500 -5.08 17.09 -0.49
C VAL A 500 -6.44 16.38 -0.64
N GLY A 501 -6.77 15.45 0.24
CA GLY A 501 -8.09 14.83 0.35
C GLY A 501 -8.28 13.52 -0.43
N ILE A 502 -7.23 12.98 -1.04
CA ILE A 502 -7.28 11.75 -1.86
C ILE A 502 -7.75 10.54 -1.02
N ILE A 503 -7.30 10.44 0.23
CA ILE A 503 -7.68 9.36 1.16
C ILE A 503 -8.58 9.83 2.33
N SER A 504 -8.89 11.13 2.43
CA SER A 504 -9.51 11.70 3.65
C SER A 504 -10.96 11.26 3.90
N HIS A 505 -11.61 10.62 2.93
CA HIS A 505 -13.01 10.17 3.03
C HIS A 505 -13.13 8.63 3.10
N SER A 506 -12.08 7.89 2.78
CA SER A 506 -12.13 6.43 2.67
C SER A 506 -11.74 5.70 3.95
N ILE A 507 -10.78 6.19 4.75
CA ILE A 507 -10.15 5.42 5.85
C ILE A 507 -11.17 4.74 6.80
N SER A 508 -12.18 5.46 7.29
CA SER A 508 -13.18 4.89 8.23
C SER A 508 -14.26 4.04 7.55
N TYR A 509 -14.41 4.15 6.22
CA TYR A 509 -15.33 3.34 5.43
C TYR A 509 -14.63 2.06 4.95
N GLU A 510 -13.42 2.17 4.41
CA GLU A 510 -12.56 1.04 4.09
C GLU A 510 -12.26 0.19 5.32
N ARG A 511 -12.00 0.74 6.52
CA ARG A 511 -11.87 -0.11 7.73
C ARG A 511 -13.14 -0.91 8.07
N LYS A 512 -14.33 -0.42 7.71
CA LYS A 512 -15.58 -1.19 7.85
C LYS A 512 -15.69 -2.24 6.75
N LEU A 513 -15.40 -1.88 5.49
CA LEU A 513 -15.41 -2.82 4.37
C LEU A 513 -14.35 -3.92 4.53
N GLU A 514 -13.12 -3.58 4.88
CA GLU A 514 -12.01 -4.47 5.27
C GLU A 514 -12.47 -5.41 6.39
N ALA A 515 -13.12 -4.92 7.46
CA ALA A 515 -13.67 -5.78 8.50
C ALA A 515 -14.77 -6.75 8.01
N ILE A 516 -15.59 -6.34 7.04
CA ILE A 516 -16.59 -7.20 6.39
C ILE A 516 -15.93 -8.20 5.45
N ARG A 517 -15.02 -7.76 4.56
CA ARG A 517 -14.24 -8.60 3.62
C ARG A 517 -13.40 -9.64 4.38
N MET A 518 -12.82 -9.28 5.52
CA MET A 518 -12.12 -10.21 6.41
C MET A 518 -13.05 -11.26 7.03
N SER A 519 -14.30 -10.91 7.38
CA SER A 519 -15.24 -11.87 7.96
C SER A 519 -15.88 -12.79 6.91
N THR A 520 -16.12 -12.29 5.69
CA THR A 520 -16.68 -13.06 4.57
C THR A 520 -15.65 -13.84 3.76
N SER A 521 -14.34 -13.60 3.94
CA SER A 521 -13.29 -14.37 3.28
C SER A 521 -13.44 -15.86 3.57
N ASN A 522 -13.42 -16.69 2.53
CA ASN A 522 -13.33 -18.13 2.62
C ASN A 522 -12.03 -18.63 1.96
N PRO A 523 -11.03 -19.09 2.73
CA PRO A 523 -9.85 -19.76 2.17
C PRO A 523 -10.16 -21.07 1.43
N GLN A 524 -11.16 -21.83 1.88
CA GLN A 524 -11.45 -23.17 1.35
C GLN A 524 -11.90 -23.12 -0.12
N SER A 525 -12.44 -22.00 -0.60
CA SER A 525 -12.83 -21.85 -2.03
C SER A 525 -11.64 -21.78 -3.00
N ARG A 526 -10.39 -21.75 -2.50
CA ARG A 526 -9.16 -21.86 -3.31
C ARG A 526 -8.61 -23.29 -3.36
N ILE A 527 -9.21 -24.24 -2.65
CA ILE A 527 -8.77 -25.64 -2.61
C ILE A 527 -9.27 -26.36 -3.86
N ILE A 528 -8.34 -26.88 -4.65
CA ILE A 528 -8.62 -27.71 -5.84
C ILE A 528 -8.86 -29.15 -5.38
N THR A 529 -9.86 -29.82 -5.96
CA THR A 529 -10.20 -31.23 -5.68
C THR A 529 -10.01 -32.10 -6.92
N GLY A 530 -9.61 -33.37 -6.73
CA GLY A 530 -9.44 -34.33 -7.83
C GLY A 530 -8.54 -35.51 -7.46
N SER A 531 -8.70 -36.65 -8.15
CA SER A 531 -8.00 -37.93 -7.90
C SER A 531 -6.46 -37.86 -8.04
N LYS A 532 -5.95 -36.82 -8.69
CA LYS A 532 -4.52 -36.56 -8.93
C LYS A 532 -3.92 -35.46 -8.05
N ILE A 533 -4.70 -34.85 -7.15
CA ILE A 533 -4.26 -33.70 -6.35
C ILE A 533 -3.58 -34.17 -5.05
N TRP A 534 -2.25 -34.14 -5.00
CA TRP A 534 -1.54 -34.40 -3.74
C TRP A 534 -1.52 -33.15 -2.85
N ASN A 535 -2.10 -33.27 -1.67
CA ASN A 535 -2.15 -32.24 -0.63
C ASN A 535 -0.98 -32.39 0.36
N VAL A 536 -0.10 -31.39 0.40
CA VAL A 536 0.93 -31.22 1.43
C VAL A 536 0.50 -30.08 2.35
N CYS A 537 0.07 -30.44 3.56
CA CYS A 537 -0.27 -29.51 4.62
C CYS A 537 1.04 -28.99 5.24
N VAL A 538 1.16 -27.70 5.54
CA VAL A 538 2.40 -27.14 6.12
C VAL A 538 2.10 -26.16 7.25
N ILE A 539 2.77 -26.33 8.39
CA ILE A 539 2.47 -25.65 9.65
C ILE A 539 3.69 -24.90 10.20
N ASP A 540 3.50 -23.64 10.61
CA ASP A 540 4.51 -22.86 11.35
C ASP A 540 3.94 -22.08 12.55
N ASN A 541 4.82 -21.55 13.38
CA ASN A 541 4.57 -20.50 14.36
C ASN A 541 4.70 -19.12 13.68
N ILE A 542 3.63 -18.32 13.68
CA ILE A 542 3.73 -16.91 13.29
C ILE A 542 3.62 -15.96 14.49
N ASP A 543 4.71 -15.23 14.73
CA ASP A 543 4.81 -14.21 15.78
C ASP A 543 4.61 -12.79 15.25
N PHE A 544 3.84 -11.99 15.98
CA PHE A 544 3.76 -10.55 15.80
C PHE A 544 4.15 -9.84 17.10
N LYS A 545 5.34 -9.25 17.09
CA LYS A 545 5.77 -8.32 18.14
C LYS A 545 5.27 -6.94 17.79
N GLN A 546 4.53 -6.31 18.70
CA GLN A 546 4.12 -4.92 18.54
C GLN A 546 5.36 -4.03 18.30
N LYS A 547 5.48 -3.44 17.11
CA LYS A 547 6.51 -2.41 16.85
C LYS A 547 6.25 -1.26 17.81
N SER A 548 7.29 -0.86 18.54
CA SER A 548 7.22 0.11 19.65
C SER A 548 6.43 1.36 19.28
N PHE A 549 5.28 1.57 19.95
CA PHE A 549 4.48 2.77 19.74
C PHE A 549 5.15 3.98 20.39
N ALA A 550 5.34 5.04 19.61
CA ALA A 550 5.70 6.37 20.12
C ALA A 550 4.51 7.10 20.79
N TRP A 551 3.42 6.37 21.06
CA TRP A 551 2.11 6.86 21.53
C TRP A 551 1.47 5.85 22.51
N GLY A 552 2.23 5.46 23.53
CA GLY A 552 1.75 4.70 24.68
C GLY A 552 2.57 5.08 25.91
N ASN A 553 1.95 5.10 27.10
CA ASN A 553 2.68 5.42 28.33
C ASN A 553 3.77 4.38 28.58
N ILE A 554 4.99 4.86 28.85
CA ILE A 554 6.21 4.05 28.92
C ILE A 554 6.15 3.01 30.07
N TYR A 555 5.26 3.20 31.03
CA TYR A 555 5.11 2.35 32.22
C TYR A 555 4.19 1.13 32.03
N ASP A 556 3.26 1.15 31.07
CA ASP A 556 2.29 0.05 30.85
C ASP A 556 2.70 -0.93 29.73
N ALA A 557 3.85 -0.67 29.08
CA ALA A 557 4.34 -1.39 27.90
C ALA A 557 4.91 -2.79 28.20
N THR A 558 4.08 -3.67 28.78
CA THR A 558 4.30 -5.11 28.63
C THR A 558 4.20 -5.47 27.15
N GLN A 559 5.25 -6.10 26.60
CA GLN A 559 5.34 -6.40 25.17
C GLN A 559 4.31 -7.49 24.80
N SER A 560 3.13 -7.07 24.36
CA SER A 560 2.11 -7.97 23.84
C SER A 560 2.60 -8.58 22.52
N THR A 561 3.02 -9.83 22.61
CA THR A 561 3.39 -10.64 21.44
C THR A 561 2.21 -11.55 21.12
N THR A 562 1.59 -11.31 19.96
CA THR A 562 0.51 -12.17 19.45
C THR A 562 1.14 -13.33 18.69
N HIS A 563 0.57 -14.53 18.87
CA HIS A 563 1.10 -15.78 18.33
C HIS A 563 -0.06 -16.60 17.80
N ALA A 564 0.12 -17.16 16.60
CA ALA A 564 -0.84 -18.09 16.00
C ALA A 564 -0.09 -19.22 15.28
N ILE A 565 -0.78 -20.33 15.05
CA ILE A 565 -0.31 -21.39 14.17
C ILE A 565 -0.69 -21.01 12.74
N LEU A 566 0.29 -20.68 11.89
CA LEU A 566 0.05 -20.49 10.46
C LEU A 566 -0.20 -21.86 9.81
N ARG A 567 -1.28 -21.96 9.03
CA ARG A 567 -1.64 -23.17 8.28
C ARG A 567 -1.64 -22.87 6.79
N LEU A 568 -0.76 -23.54 6.07
CA LEU A 568 -0.61 -23.46 4.62
C LEU A 568 -0.96 -24.81 3.99
N LEU A 569 -1.33 -24.80 2.72
CA LEU A 569 -1.54 -25.97 1.88
C LEU A 569 -0.81 -25.75 0.55
N PHE A 570 0.05 -26.68 0.17
CA PHE A 570 0.55 -26.83 -1.20
C PHE A 570 -0.20 -27.98 -1.88
N GLN A 571 -0.74 -27.74 -3.07
CA GLN A 571 -1.40 -28.77 -3.87
C GLN A 571 -0.65 -29.01 -5.18
N PHE A 572 -0.33 -30.28 -5.44
CA PHE A 572 0.40 -30.70 -6.64
C PHE A 572 -0.51 -31.53 -7.56
N VAL A 573 -0.57 -31.18 -8.83
CA VAL A 573 -1.27 -31.98 -9.85
C VAL A 573 -0.32 -33.08 -10.34
N LEU A 574 -0.52 -34.31 -9.87
CA LEU A 574 0.30 -35.45 -10.28
C LEU A 574 -0.08 -35.95 -11.68
N PRO A 575 0.83 -36.63 -12.41
CA PRO A 575 0.49 -37.26 -13.69
C PRO A 575 -0.44 -38.48 -13.51
N ILE A 576 -0.32 -39.18 -12.38
CA ILE A 576 -1.05 -40.40 -12.01
C ILE A 576 -2.07 -40.14 -10.89
N GLU A 577 -3.02 -41.05 -10.70
CA GLU A 577 -3.99 -40.97 -9.61
C GLU A 577 -3.43 -41.50 -8.29
N LEU A 578 -3.85 -40.91 -7.17
CA LEU A 578 -3.43 -41.30 -5.80
C LEU A 578 -3.89 -42.70 -5.37
N SER A 579 -4.90 -43.24 -6.04
CA SER A 579 -5.41 -44.61 -5.94
C SER A 579 -4.37 -45.65 -6.40
N LEU A 580 -3.66 -45.34 -7.50
CA LEU A 580 -2.70 -46.23 -8.15
C LEU A 580 -1.36 -46.34 -7.40
N ILE A 581 -1.13 -45.48 -6.40
CA ILE A 581 0.08 -45.44 -5.56
C ILE A 581 -0.10 -46.31 -4.29
N SER A 582 -0.97 -47.33 -4.34
CA SER A 582 -1.23 -48.19 -3.17
C SER A 582 -0.07 -49.16 -2.95
N THR A 583 0.52 -49.08 -1.76
CA THR A 583 1.54 -49.99 -1.25
C THR A 583 1.32 -50.14 0.25
N ASP A 584 1.32 -51.37 0.75
CA ASP A 584 1.08 -51.63 2.17
C ASP A 584 2.24 -51.11 3.05
N PRO A 585 1.97 -50.75 4.32
CA PRO A 585 3.01 -50.29 5.23
C PRO A 585 4.04 -51.38 5.50
N VAL A 586 5.32 -51.06 5.34
CA VAL A 586 6.42 -52.01 5.55
C VAL A 586 6.73 -52.13 7.04
N GLU A 587 6.83 -53.36 7.54
CA GLU A 587 7.25 -53.62 8.93
C GLU A 587 8.75 -53.33 9.10
N LEU A 588 9.10 -52.65 10.19
CA LEU A 588 10.46 -52.22 10.49
C LEU A 588 11.13 -53.20 11.47
N SER A 589 12.39 -53.53 11.20
CA SER A 589 13.20 -54.45 12.01
C SER A 589 14.54 -53.81 12.40
N GLU A 590 15.29 -54.44 13.31
CA GLU A 590 16.68 -54.03 13.59
C GLU A 590 17.59 -54.05 12.35
N ASN A 591 17.28 -54.92 11.38
CA ASN A 591 18.06 -55.10 10.14
C ASN A 591 17.67 -54.10 9.04
N THR A 592 16.65 -53.26 9.24
CA THR A 592 16.18 -52.29 8.23
C THR A 592 17.14 -51.10 8.15
N PHE A 593 18.18 -51.23 7.33
CA PHE A 593 19.30 -50.29 7.26
C PHE A 593 18.93 -48.94 6.61
N ILE A 594 18.55 -47.96 7.45
CA ILE A 594 18.08 -46.64 7.03
C ILE A 594 19.04 -45.48 7.38
N PHE A 595 20.24 -45.76 7.93
CA PHE A 595 21.20 -44.74 8.36
C PHE A 595 22.64 -45.05 7.98
N GLY A 596 23.34 -44.03 7.51
CA GLY A 596 24.74 -44.07 7.14
C GLY A 596 24.97 -44.22 5.64
N GLU A 597 26.23 -44.48 5.27
CA GLU A 597 26.67 -44.55 3.88
C GLU A 597 25.86 -45.59 3.09
N ASN A 598 25.43 -45.19 1.90
CA ASN A 598 24.62 -45.97 0.98
C ASN A 598 25.15 -45.77 -0.46
N GLN A 599 24.73 -46.64 -1.37
CA GLN A 599 25.26 -46.64 -2.74
C GLN A 599 25.04 -45.30 -3.46
N GLU A 600 23.81 -44.81 -3.51
CA GLU A 600 23.47 -43.55 -4.19
C GLU A 600 24.32 -42.37 -3.66
N ALA A 601 24.41 -42.20 -2.33
CA ALA A 601 25.19 -41.13 -1.72
C ALA A 601 26.71 -41.23 -2.02
N ASN A 602 27.23 -42.44 -2.20
CA ASN A 602 28.64 -42.67 -2.55
C ASN A 602 28.90 -42.49 -4.06
N GLU A 603 27.95 -42.84 -4.92
CA GLU A 603 27.95 -42.48 -6.36
C GLU A 603 27.91 -40.97 -6.55
N ILE A 604 27.14 -40.24 -5.73
CA ILE A 604 27.08 -38.77 -5.74
C ILE A 604 28.44 -38.14 -5.40
N ILE A 605 29.19 -38.68 -4.42
CA ILE A 605 30.57 -38.25 -4.15
C ILE A 605 31.48 -38.49 -5.37
N GLN A 606 31.39 -39.68 -5.98
CA GLN A 606 32.19 -40.01 -7.17
C GLN A 606 31.86 -39.12 -8.36
N ASN A 607 30.59 -38.76 -8.55
CA ASN A 607 30.16 -37.83 -9.58
C ASN A 607 30.64 -36.41 -9.30
N PHE A 608 30.58 -35.93 -8.05
CA PHE A 608 31.15 -34.62 -7.69
C PHE A 608 32.67 -34.56 -7.86
N LYS A 609 33.40 -35.63 -7.50
CA LYS A 609 34.84 -35.79 -7.82
C LYS A 609 35.06 -35.67 -9.33
N LYS A 610 34.38 -36.50 -10.14
CA LYS A 610 34.52 -36.50 -11.61
C LYS A 610 34.19 -35.15 -12.24
N ILE A 611 33.19 -34.42 -11.72
CA ILE A 611 32.88 -33.07 -12.20
C ILE A 611 34.05 -32.12 -11.93
N ILE A 612 34.60 -32.11 -10.71
CA ILE A 612 35.78 -31.30 -10.37
C ILE A 612 36.99 -31.72 -11.23
N GLU A 613 37.23 -33.03 -11.38
CA GLU A 613 38.32 -33.58 -12.19
C GLU A 613 38.19 -33.18 -13.68
N SER A 614 36.97 -33.14 -14.22
CA SER A 614 36.69 -32.77 -15.62
C SER A 614 36.95 -31.29 -15.97
N PHE A 615 37.12 -30.42 -14.98
CA PHE A 615 37.53 -29.03 -15.20
C PHE A 615 39.05 -28.84 -15.29
N PHE A 616 39.85 -29.86 -14.94
CA PHE A 616 41.31 -29.77 -14.99
C PHE A 616 41.87 -30.19 -16.36
N LEU A 617 42.55 -29.23 -17.00
CA LEU A 617 43.50 -29.45 -18.08
C LEU A 617 44.87 -29.68 -17.44
N TRP A 618 45.39 -30.89 -17.57
CA TRP A 618 46.68 -31.29 -16.98
C TRP A 618 47.80 -31.17 -18.01
N GLU A 619 48.84 -30.43 -17.67
CA GLU A 619 50.04 -30.23 -18.49
C GLU A 619 51.28 -30.64 -17.68
N PHE A 620 52.36 -31.00 -18.38
CA PHE A 620 53.68 -31.20 -17.77
C PHE A 620 54.66 -30.24 -18.41
N ASN A 621 55.40 -29.48 -17.59
CA ASN A 621 56.49 -28.66 -18.10
C ASN A 621 57.72 -29.53 -18.45
N ASN A 622 58.75 -28.92 -19.04
CA ASN A 622 60.01 -29.60 -19.43
C ASN A 622 60.79 -30.22 -18.26
N GLU A 623 60.38 -29.96 -17.01
CA GLU A 623 60.99 -30.47 -15.77
C GLU A 623 60.13 -31.59 -15.12
N ASN A 624 59.10 -32.08 -15.84
CA ASN A 624 58.06 -33.00 -15.35
C ASN A 624 57.22 -32.46 -14.18
N ILE A 625 57.20 -31.14 -13.96
CA ILE A 625 56.30 -30.51 -12.98
C ILE A 625 54.90 -30.44 -13.60
N LEU A 626 53.94 -31.04 -12.91
CA LEU A 626 52.52 -31.01 -13.25
C LEU A 626 51.96 -29.59 -13.06
N SER A 627 51.43 -29.00 -14.14
CA SER A 627 50.69 -27.74 -14.15
C SER A 627 49.21 -27.97 -14.48
N TRP A 628 48.37 -26.99 -14.15
CA TRP A 628 46.92 -27.04 -14.39
C TRP A 628 46.30 -25.65 -14.55
N ASN A 629 45.17 -25.59 -15.26
CA ASN A 629 44.36 -24.38 -15.43
C ASN A 629 43.70 -23.91 -14.11
N GLN A 630 43.60 -22.59 -13.94
CA GLN A 630 42.95 -21.94 -12.79
C GLN A 630 41.83 -20.97 -13.24
N ASN A 631 41.25 -21.21 -14.43
CA ASN A 631 40.25 -20.34 -15.04
C ASN A 631 38.82 -20.54 -14.50
N PHE A 632 38.51 -21.71 -13.95
CA PHE A 632 37.21 -22.06 -13.35
C PHE A 632 37.14 -21.74 -11.84
N ASP A 633 35.94 -21.81 -11.26
CA ASP A 633 35.71 -21.63 -9.82
C ASP A 633 34.50 -22.44 -9.32
N ILE A 634 34.08 -22.21 -8.07
CA ILE A 634 32.93 -22.90 -7.47
C ILE A 634 31.58 -22.52 -8.10
N GLU A 635 31.40 -21.33 -8.70
CA GLU A 635 30.14 -20.97 -9.35
C GLU A 635 29.98 -21.76 -10.66
N ILE A 636 31.07 -21.94 -11.40
CA ILE A 636 31.14 -22.83 -12.59
C ILE A 636 30.91 -24.30 -12.21
N ILE A 637 31.56 -24.80 -11.16
CA ILE A 637 31.35 -26.18 -10.66
C ILE A 637 29.90 -26.38 -10.21
N ASN A 638 29.33 -25.42 -9.47
CA ASN A 638 27.93 -25.47 -9.02
C ASN A 638 26.96 -25.47 -10.21
N LYS A 639 27.19 -24.66 -11.25
CA LYS A 639 26.39 -24.69 -12.47
C LYS A 639 26.40 -26.08 -13.09
N LYS A 640 27.57 -26.72 -13.22
CA LYS A 640 27.67 -28.05 -13.83
C LYS A 640 27.03 -29.16 -12.99
N ILE A 641 27.11 -29.06 -11.66
CA ILE A 641 26.37 -29.93 -10.74
C ILE A 641 24.86 -29.77 -10.94
N ILE A 642 24.35 -28.54 -11.07
CA ILE A 642 22.91 -28.31 -11.31
C ILE A 642 22.51 -28.86 -12.69
N GLU A 643 23.29 -28.63 -13.75
CA GLU A 643 23.02 -29.19 -15.09
C GLU A 643 22.85 -30.72 -15.08
N ILE A 644 23.68 -31.44 -14.31
CA ILE A 644 23.68 -32.91 -14.26
C ILE A 644 22.53 -33.48 -13.40
N TYR A 645 22.15 -32.79 -12.32
CA TYR A 645 21.11 -33.26 -11.39
C TYR A 645 19.75 -32.54 -11.55
N ASN A 646 19.57 -31.70 -12.57
CA ASN A 646 18.30 -31.06 -12.88
C ASN A 646 17.30 -32.08 -13.43
N THR A 647 16.38 -32.52 -12.57
CA THR A 647 15.35 -33.51 -12.90
C THR A 647 14.19 -32.98 -13.75
N CYS A 648 14.20 -31.71 -14.16
CA CYS A 648 13.23 -31.09 -15.08
C CYS A 648 11.77 -31.50 -14.78
N SER A 649 11.36 -31.38 -13.52
CA SER A 649 10.01 -31.77 -13.05
C SER A 649 8.93 -31.04 -13.85
N LEU A 650 8.24 -31.76 -14.73
CA LEU A 650 7.16 -31.25 -15.60
C LEU A 650 5.83 -30.98 -14.86
N LEU A 651 5.83 -30.95 -13.52
CA LEU A 651 4.65 -30.59 -12.75
C LEU A 651 4.36 -29.09 -12.88
N PRO A 652 3.10 -28.68 -13.04
CA PRO A 652 2.75 -27.26 -12.97
C PRO A 652 3.06 -26.68 -11.58
N PRO A 653 3.25 -25.35 -11.45
CA PRO A 653 3.44 -24.69 -10.16
C PRO A 653 2.35 -25.07 -9.15
N ALA A 654 2.75 -25.30 -7.90
CA ALA A 654 1.82 -25.76 -6.87
C ALA A 654 0.78 -24.67 -6.53
N ASN A 655 -0.49 -25.06 -6.36
CA ASN A 655 -1.49 -24.14 -5.81
C ASN A 655 -1.17 -23.89 -4.32
N VAL A 656 -1.25 -22.62 -3.89
CA VAL A 656 -0.87 -22.19 -2.54
C VAL A 656 -2.06 -21.57 -1.83
N VAL A 657 -2.58 -22.26 -0.80
CA VAL A 657 -3.72 -21.77 0.00
C VAL A 657 -3.28 -21.50 1.43
N ILE A 658 -3.48 -20.26 1.89
CA ILE A 658 -3.34 -19.87 3.30
C ILE A 658 -4.68 -20.09 3.99
N LEU A 659 -4.73 -21.06 4.91
CA LEU A 659 -5.94 -21.42 5.64
C LEU A 659 -6.09 -20.59 6.93
N GLU A 660 -7.25 -20.68 7.57
CA GLU A 660 -7.52 -19.97 8.82
C GLU A 660 -6.54 -20.44 9.92
N ALA A 661 -5.88 -19.49 10.59
CA ALA A 661 -4.80 -19.77 11.53
C ALA A 661 -5.29 -20.46 12.83
N GLY A 662 -4.50 -21.42 13.31
CA GLY A 662 -4.80 -22.22 14.49
C GLY A 662 -4.56 -21.51 15.83
N GLY A 663 -4.52 -22.30 16.91
CA GLY A 663 -4.36 -21.81 18.28
C GLY A 663 -2.93 -21.37 18.64
N ASN A 664 -2.54 -21.59 19.89
CA ASN A 664 -1.23 -21.17 20.40
C ASN A 664 -0.11 -22.13 19.92
N PRO A 665 0.88 -21.68 19.13
CA PRO A 665 1.97 -22.53 18.64
C PRO A 665 2.92 -23.04 19.73
N ASN A 666 2.72 -22.68 21.00
CA ASN A 666 3.42 -23.28 22.14
C ASN A 666 2.65 -24.43 22.80
N ASN A 667 1.38 -24.65 22.46
CA ASN A 667 0.55 -25.72 23.00
C ASN A 667 0.54 -26.94 22.07
N ASN A 668 0.70 -28.15 22.63
CA ASN A 668 0.60 -29.39 21.87
C ASN A 668 -0.85 -29.61 21.38
N ASP A 669 -1.86 -29.31 22.19
CA ASP A 669 -3.27 -29.57 21.84
C ASP A 669 -3.73 -28.68 20.69
N ASP A 670 -3.21 -27.46 20.60
CA ASP A 670 -3.55 -26.54 19.51
C ASP A 670 -2.83 -26.92 18.21
N ILE A 671 -1.68 -27.60 18.28
CA ILE A 671 -1.02 -28.23 17.13
C ILE A 671 -1.80 -29.47 16.67
N ALA A 672 -2.30 -30.30 17.59
CA ALA A 672 -3.19 -31.41 17.26
C ALA A 672 -4.46 -30.90 16.55
N LYS A 673 -5.18 -29.93 17.13
CA LYS A 673 -6.33 -29.27 16.48
C LYS A 673 -5.99 -28.65 15.12
N ALA A 674 -4.79 -28.06 14.98
CA ALA A 674 -4.33 -27.51 13.71
C ALA A 674 -4.13 -28.59 12.64
N CYS A 675 -3.67 -29.79 13.01
CA CYS A 675 -3.64 -30.97 12.15
C CYS A 675 -5.06 -31.47 11.84
N ASP A 676 -5.92 -31.60 12.85
CA ASP A 676 -7.27 -32.14 12.71
C ASP A 676 -8.14 -31.28 11.77
N GLN A 677 -8.01 -29.96 11.86
CA GLN A 677 -8.71 -29.01 11.00
C GLN A 677 -8.35 -29.17 9.51
N TYR A 678 -7.22 -29.79 9.14
CA TYR A 678 -6.94 -30.11 7.73
C TYR A 678 -7.83 -31.24 7.19
N PHE A 679 -8.28 -32.20 8.01
CA PHE A 679 -9.25 -33.21 7.53
C PHE A 679 -10.60 -32.55 7.22
N VAL A 680 -10.99 -31.53 7.99
CA VAL A 680 -12.20 -30.73 7.76
C VAL A 680 -12.03 -29.84 6.53
N ASP A 681 -10.94 -29.07 6.44
CA ASP A 681 -10.69 -28.13 5.34
C ASP A 681 -10.52 -28.82 3.98
N LEU A 682 -10.04 -30.08 3.96
CA LEU A 682 -9.85 -30.88 2.74
C LEU A 682 -10.97 -31.90 2.50
N ASN A 683 -11.98 -31.98 3.38
CA ASN A 683 -13.07 -32.97 3.36
C ASN A 683 -12.59 -34.43 3.19
N ILE A 684 -11.56 -34.83 3.94
CA ILE A 684 -10.87 -36.11 3.78
C ILE A 684 -11.59 -37.25 4.52
N SER A 685 -11.76 -38.38 3.84
CA SER A 685 -12.48 -39.54 4.37
C SER A 685 -11.78 -40.17 5.58
N ASN A 686 -12.54 -40.86 6.44
CA ASN A 686 -12.03 -41.43 7.70
C ASN A 686 -10.87 -42.42 7.55
N ASN A 687 -10.65 -42.98 6.35
CA ASN A 687 -9.60 -43.97 6.09
C ASN A 687 -8.31 -43.36 5.51
N GLU A 688 -8.33 -42.07 5.14
CA GLU A 688 -7.23 -41.40 4.45
C GLU A 688 -6.34 -40.57 5.38
N SER A 689 -5.08 -40.36 4.97
CA SER A 689 -4.03 -39.69 5.73
C SER A 689 -3.61 -38.35 5.11
N ILE A 690 -3.31 -37.37 5.98
CA ILE A 690 -2.71 -36.09 5.59
C ILE A 690 -1.19 -36.11 5.75
N ASN A 691 -0.48 -35.36 4.92
CA ASN A 691 0.97 -35.18 5.02
C ASN A 691 1.25 -33.78 5.58
N VAL A 692 1.91 -33.67 6.73
CA VAL A 692 2.08 -32.41 7.47
C VAL A 692 3.55 -32.05 7.61
N CYS A 693 4.05 -31.10 6.80
CA CYS A 693 5.41 -30.59 6.90
C CYS A 693 5.52 -29.44 7.92
N CYS A 694 6.63 -29.40 8.66
CA CYS A 694 6.90 -28.38 9.69
C CYS A 694 8.38 -28.38 10.12
N ASP A 695 8.80 -27.36 10.87
CA ASP A 695 10.16 -27.25 11.42
C ASP A 695 10.48 -28.37 12.43
N GLU A 696 11.75 -28.49 12.88
CA GLU A 696 12.18 -29.49 13.86
C GLU A 696 11.39 -29.42 15.19
N ALA A 697 11.03 -28.21 15.64
CA ALA A 697 10.36 -28.00 16.91
C ALA A 697 8.90 -28.42 16.90
N ILE A 698 8.17 -28.13 15.82
CA ILE A 698 6.80 -28.55 15.58
C ILE A 698 6.76 -30.03 15.16
N PHE A 699 7.68 -30.50 14.31
CA PHE A 699 7.78 -31.90 13.87
C PHE A 699 7.80 -32.88 15.04
N ARG A 700 8.59 -32.62 16.09
CA ARG A 700 8.60 -33.48 17.30
C ARG A 700 7.28 -33.52 18.06
N ARG A 701 6.42 -32.51 17.93
CA ARG A 701 5.07 -32.49 18.52
C ARG A 701 4.04 -33.16 17.61
N VAL A 702 4.14 -32.97 16.28
CA VAL A 702 3.31 -33.71 15.33
C VAL A 702 3.67 -35.21 15.35
N MET A 703 4.93 -35.60 15.59
CA MET A 703 5.34 -36.98 15.87
C MET A 703 4.72 -37.55 17.15
N GLN A 704 4.51 -36.73 18.19
CA GLN A 704 3.77 -37.13 19.39
C GLN A 704 2.28 -37.31 19.07
N TYR A 705 1.70 -36.47 18.20
CA TYR A 705 0.32 -36.65 17.78
C TYR A 705 0.12 -37.84 16.82
N HIS A 706 1.09 -38.12 15.94
CA HIS A 706 1.11 -39.29 15.06
C HIS A 706 1.03 -40.62 15.81
N SER A 707 1.58 -40.70 17.04
CA SER A 707 1.47 -41.91 17.87
C SER A 707 0.08 -42.12 18.50
N ILE A 708 -0.79 -41.10 18.43
CA ILE A 708 -2.20 -41.14 18.83
C ILE A 708 -3.10 -41.28 17.59
N ASN A 709 -2.82 -40.52 16.53
CA ASN A 709 -3.55 -40.49 15.27
C ASN A 709 -2.57 -40.69 14.08
N SER A 710 -2.38 -41.96 13.70
CA SER A 710 -1.44 -42.36 12.63
C SER A 710 -1.79 -41.83 11.24
N ARG A 711 -3.03 -41.32 11.04
CA ARG A 711 -3.47 -40.65 9.79
C ARG A 711 -2.78 -39.31 9.57
N VAL A 712 -2.18 -38.71 10.60
CA VAL A 712 -1.34 -37.52 10.45
C VAL A 712 0.09 -37.97 10.18
N CYS A 713 0.57 -37.86 8.93
CA CYS A 713 1.89 -38.30 8.51
C CYS A 713 2.89 -37.11 8.49
N PRO A 714 3.78 -36.96 9.49
CA PRO A 714 4.63 -35.77 9.60
C PRO A 714 5.82 -35.80 8.64
N LEU A 715 6.13 -34.66 8.02
CA LEU A 715 7.32 -34.46 7.18
C LEU A 715 8.27 -33.47 7.87
N LEU A 716 9.55 -33.83 7.97
CA LEU A 716 10.56 -32.97 8.59
C LEU A 716 10.95 -31.82 7.65
N GLY A 717 11.02 -30.59 8.15
CA GLY A 717 11.50 -29.43 7.40
C GLY A 717 12.93 -29.62 6.89
N GLN A 718 13.10 -29.75 5.57
CA GLN A 718 14.37 -30.09 4.94
C GLN A 718 15.30 -28.87 4.86
N TRP A 719 14.78 -27.64 4.80
CA TRP A 719 15.62 -26.43 4.83
C TRP A 719 16.22 -26.19 6.22
N HIS A 720 15.42 -26.33 7.28
CA HIS A 720 15.91 -26.30 8.66
C HIS A 720 16.91 -27.43 8.94
N THR A 721 16.66 -28.62 8.40
CA THR A 721 17.60 -29.75 8.49
C THR A 721 18.92 -29.46 7.79
N SER A 722 18.89 -28.95 6.55
CA SER A 722 20.11 -28.55 5.81
C SER A 722 20.87 -27.40 6.49
N LYS A 723 20.16 -26.46 7.13
CA LYS A 723 20.76 -25.43 7.99
C LYS A 723 21.48 -26.01 9.19
N ASP A 724 20.95 -27.07 9.81
CA ASP A 724 21.63 -27.75 10.91
C ASP A 724 22.80 -28.62 10.43
N MET A 725 22.74 -29.22 9.24
CA MET A 725 23.88 -29.88 8.59
C MET A 725 25.07 -28.93 8.39
N CYS A 726 24.83 -27.68 7.97
CA CYS A 726 25.88 -26.64 7.95
C CYS A 726 26.50 -26.44 9.35
N SER A 727 25.67 -26.40 10.39
CA SER A 727 26.12 -26.24 11.78
C SER A 727 26.89 -27.48 12.28
N VAL A 728 26.53 -28.69 11.85
CA VAL A 728 27.27 -29.93 12.12
C VAL A 728 28.67 -29.89 11.51
N LEU A 729 28.81 -29.53 10.23
CA LEU A 729 30.12 -29.39 9.57
C LEU A 729 31.01 -28.35 10.27
N LEU A 730 30.46 -27.16 10.57
CA LEU A 730 31.19 -26.11 11.28
C LEU A 730 31.59 -26.52 12.70
N VAL A 731 30.78 -27.33 13.40
CA VAL A 731 31.11 -27.88 14.72
C VAL A 731 32.22 -28.92 14.61
N ILE A 732 32.14 -29.86 13.67
CA ILE A 732 33.07 -30.99 13.55
C ILE A 732 34.47 -30.49 13.15
N PHE A 733 34.57 -29.61 12.15
CA PHE A 733 35.85 -29.11 11.66
C PHE A 733 36.34 -27.83 12.40
N SER A 734 35.62 -27.38 13.43
CA SER A 734 35.93 -26.16 14.22
C SER A 734 37.36 -26.10 14.74
N SER A 735 37.87 -27.21 15.28
CA SER A 735 39.21 -27.31 15.89
C SER A 735 40.31 -27.71 14.91
N TYR A 736 39.96 -27.95 13.65
CA TYR A 736 40.84 -28.38 12.56
C TYR A 736 41.13 -27.28 11.53
N GLY A 737 40.59 -26.06 11.77
CA GLY A 737 40.93 -24.87 10.99
C GLY A 737 39.83 -24.29 10.10
N ILE A 738 38.61 -24.86 10.08
CA ILE A 738 37.55 -24.39 9.14
C ILE A 738 37.25 -22.87 9.25
N TYR A 739 37.38 -22.28 10.45
CA TYR A 739 37.23 -20.83 10.65
C TYR A 739 38.43 -20.02 10.15
N ASN A 740 39.64 -20.58 10.13
CA ASN A 740 40.83 -19.95 9.54
C ASN A 740 40.72 -19.97 8.01
N LEU A 741 40.31 -21.08 7.40
CA LEU A 741 40.02 -21.15 5.96
C LEU A 741 38.90 -20.17 5.57
N ALA A 742 37.83 -20.06 6.38
CA ALA A 742 36.78 -19.07 6.16
C ALA A 742 37.29 -17.62 6.30
N ALA A 743 38.19 -17.35 7.25
CA ALA A 743 38.84 -16.05 7.40
C ALA A 743 39.74 -15.71 6.19
N PHE A 744 40.42 -16.71 5.63
CA PHE A 744 41.23 -16.58 4.41
C PHE A 744 40.37 -16.20 3.20
N LEU A 745 39.15 -16.75 3.09
CA LEU A 745 38.12 -16.34 2.13
C LEU A 745 37.46 -14.97 2.45
N GLY A 746 38.02 -14.19 3.39
CA GLY A 746 37.54 -12.85 3.71
C GLY A 746 36.30 -12.77 4.60
N VAL A 747 35.88 -13.86 5.26
CA VAL A 747 34.67 -13.86 6.11
C VAL A 747 34.88 -13.05 7.40
N LYS A 748 34.47 -11.77 7.36
CA LYS A 748 34.65 -10.79 8.45
C LYS A 748 33.90 -11.17 9.75
N PHE A 749 32.74 -11.83 9.64
CA PHE A 749 31.87 -12.15 10.76
C PHE A 749 31.86 -13.65 11.11
N LEU A 750 33.02 -14.23 11.44
CA LEU A 750 33.15 -15.65 11.82
C LEU A 750 32.18 -16.09 12.94
N ASP A 751 31.91 -15.22 13.92
CA ASP A 751 30.95 -15.51 15.00
C ASP A 751 29.49 -15.59 14.52
N LYS A 752 29.11 -14.93 13.42
CA LYS A 752 27.82 -15.12 12.75
C LYS A 752 27.79 -16.43 11.94
N LEU A 753 28.94 -16.85 11.39
CA LEU A 753 29.10 -18.15 10.72
C LEU A 753 28.99 -19.33 11.71
N GLU A 754 29.68 -19.27 12.87
CA GLU A 754 29.58 -20.26 13.97
C GLU A 754 28.12 -20.50 14.40
N GLN A 755 27.29 -19.45 14.37
CA GLN A 755 25.87 -19.49 14.73
C GLN A 755 24.93 -19.87 13.58
N VAL A 756 25.42 -19.99 12.34
CA VAL A 756 24.60 -20.13 11.11
C VAL A 756 23.49 -19.04 11.06
N ALA A 757 23.87 -17.81 11.39
CA ALA A 757 22.94 -16.69 11.58
C ALA A 757 22.21 -16.33 10.27
N ASP A 758 22.93 -16.30 9.15
CA ASP A 758 22.35 -16.32 7.81
C ASP A 758 22.69 -17.63 7.11
N TYR A 759 21.67 -18.39 6.73
CA TYR A 759 21.83 -19.69 6.09
C TYR A 759 22.41 -19.57 4.68
N ARG A 760 21.98 -18.57 3.89
CA ARG A 760 22.39 -18.42 2.49
C ARG A 760 23.88 -18.09 2.36
N SER A 761 24.39 -17.21 3.22
CA SER A 761 25.81 -16.87 3.30
C SER A 761 26.63 -18.01 3.89
N THR A 762 26.10 -18.74 4.89
CA THR A 762 26.78 -19.95 5.41
C THR A 762 26.94 -21.01 4.31
N CYS A 763 25.90 -21.25 3.50
CA CYS A 763 25.98 -22.14 2.34
C CYS A 763 27.04 -21.70 1.34
N ARG A 764 27.11 -20.40 1.00
CA ARG A 764 28.14 -19.86 0.08
C ARG A 764 29.56 -20.09 0.60
N VAL A 765 29.80 -19.88 1.90
CA VAL A 765 31.11 -20.14 2.52
C VAL A 765 31.44 -21.63 2.51
N LEU A 766 30.50 -22.50 2.86
CA LEU A 766 30.71 -23.96 2.84
C LEU A 766 30.86 -24.50 1.41
N ASP A 767 30.15 -23.96 0.41
CA ASP A 767 30.37 -24.28 -1.01
C ASP A 767 31.79 -23.94 -1.45
N LEU A 768 32.26 -22.71 -1.17
CA LEU A 768 33.62 -22.25 -1.50
C LEU A 768 34.69 -23.14 -0.85
N LEU A 769 34.54 -23.43 0.45
CA LEU A 769 35.47 -24.28 1.20
C LEU A 769 35.48 -25.71 0.65
N TRP A 770 34.31 -26.30 0.39
CA TRP A 770 34.19 -27.64 -0.18
C TRP A 770 34.82 -27.73 -1.58
N GLY A 771 34.62 -26.70 -2.41
CA GLY A 771 35.23 -26.63 -3.74
C GLY A 771 36.74 -26.51 -3.68
N ALA A 772 37.28 -25.61 -2.85
CA ALA A 772 38.72 -25.39 -2.73
C ALA A 772 39.44 -26.62 -2.17
N VAL A 773 38.86 -27.28 -1.17
CA VAL A 773 39.36 -28.56 -0.65
C VAL A 773 39.26 -29.66 -1.71
N GLY A 774 38.14 -29.76 -2.44
CA GLY A 774 37.97 -30.73 -3.53
C GLY A 774 39.02 -30.57 -4.63
N CYS A 775 39.32 -29.33 -5.06
CA CYS A 775 40.40 -29.05 -6.00
C CYS A 775 41.78 -29.45 -5.44
N ALA A 776 42.12 -29.02 -4.21
CA ALA A 776 43.40 -29.33 -3.58
C ALA A 776 43.63 -30.85 -3.41
N LEU A 777 42.61 -31.62 -3.03
CA LEU A 777 42.69 -33.07 -2.89
C LEU A 777 42.90 -33.78 -4.24
N ASN A 778 42.23 -33.34 -5.31
CA ASN A 778 42.43 -33.90 -6.66
C ASN A 778 43.83 -33.61 -7.20
N ILE A 779 44.31 -32.36 -7.06
CA ILE A 779 45.66 -31.96 -7.46
C ILE A 779 46.71 -32.77 -6.68
N TYR A 780 46.55 -32.90 -5.35
CA TYR A 780 47.49 -33.66 -4.51
C TYR A 780 47.53 -35.14 -4.89
N ALA A 781 46.37 -35.78 -5.13
CA ALA A 781 46.30 -37.17 -5.58
C ALA A 781 46.96 -37.36 -6.96
N LYS A 782 46.72 -36.43 -7.91
CA LYS A 782 47.32 -36.44 -9.25
C LYS A 782 48.84 -36.27 -9.21
N LYS A 783 49.35 -35.27 -8.48
CA LYS A 783 50.79 -34.96 -8.31
C LYS A 783 51.56 -36.11 -7.67
N ASN A 784 50.95 -36.85 -6.75
CA ASN A 784 51.55 -38.00 -6.08
C ASN A 784 51.18 -39.35 -6.73
N ASN A 785 50.58 -39.33 -7.93
CA ASN A 785 50.20 -40.49 -8.74
C ASN A 785 49.46 -41.61 -7.98
N PHE A 786 48.35 -41.28 -7.31
CA PHE A 786 47.49 -42.27 -6.65
C PHE A 786 46.00 -41.89 -6.72
N ASN A 787 45.10 -42.87 -6.53
CA ASN A 787 43.66 -42.63 -6.64
C ASN A 787 43.14 -41.77 -5.48
N PHE A 788 42.18 -40.89 -5.76
CA PHE A 788 41.50 -40.06 -4.75
C PHE A 788 40.90 -40.89 -3.60
N GLU A 789 40.46 -42.12 -3.90
CA GLU A 789 39.88 -43.09 -2.98
C GLU A 789 40.93 -43.64 -1.99
N ASP A 790 42.19 -43.72 -2.41
CA ASP A 790 43.31 -44.22 -1.59
C ASP A 790 43.84 -43.17 -0.60
N ILE A 791 43.31 -41.93 -0.61
CA ILE A 791 43.67 -40.87 0.35
C ILE A 791 43.55 -41.34 1.81
N ILE A 792 42.49 -42.11 2.14
CA ILE A 792 42.28 -42.66 3.49
C ILE A 792 43.45 -43.56 3.94
N LYS A 793 44.11 -44.25 2.98
CA LYS A 793 45.17 -45.23 3.23
C LYS A 793 46.56 -44.60 3.35
N LYS A 794 46.73 -43.32 3.01
CA LYS A 794 48.04 -42.62 3.05
C LYS A 794 48.42 -42.22 4.48
N ASP A 795 49.71 -42.14 4.76
CA ASP A 795 50.21 -41.64 6.04
C ASP A 795 50.29 -40.11 6.08
N ASN A 796 49.12 -39.46 5.97
CA ASN A 796 48.97 -38.01 6.11
C ASN A 796 47.63 -37.72 6.79
N ASN A 797 47.66 -37.53 8.11
CA ASN A 797 46.44 -37.35 8.89
C ASN A 797 45.71 -36.02 8.57
N LEU A 798 46.42 -34.94 8.19
CA LEU A 798 45.78 -33.69 7.75
C LEU A 798 45.02 -33.88 6.41
N LEU A 799 45.61 -34.63 5.47
CA LEU A 799 44.95 -34.98 4.21
C LEU A 799 43.66 -35.79 4.47
N LYS A 800 43.68 -36.74 5.41
CA LYS A 800 42.47 -37.47 5.84
C LYS A 800 41.41 -36.54 6.44
N VAL A 801 41.77 -35.58 7.30
CA VAL A 801 40.82 -34.59 7.84
C VAL A 801 40.05 -33.88 6.72
N TRP A 802 40.77 -33.36 5.73
CA TRP A 802 40.14 -32.59 4.65
C TRP A 802 39.44 -33.47 3.61
N TYR A 803 39.86 -34.73 3.45
CA TYR A 803 39.08 -35.74 2.73
C TYR A 803 37.74 -36.03 3.42
N TYR A 804 37.70 -36.19 4.75
CA TYR A 804 36.44 -36.35 5.48
C TYR A 804 35.56 -35.09 5.38
N PHE A 805 36.14 -33.88 5.39
CA PHE A 805 35.38 -32.65 5.10
C PHE A 805 34.78 -32.66 3.68
N PHE A 806 35.54 -33.07 2.67
CA PHE A 806 35.02 -33.22 1.31
C PHE A 806 33.91 -34.29 1.22
N LYS A 807 34.10 -35.46 1.85
CA LYS A 807 33.12 -36.57 1.86
C LYS A 807 31.81 -36.16 2.54
N TRP A 808 31.88 -35.70 3.79
CA TRP A 808 30.69 -35.31 4.56
C TRP A 808 30.06 -34.00 4.07
N GLY A 809 30.89 -33.07 3.56
CA GLY A 809 30.42 -31.88 2.84
C GLY A 809 29.70 -32.23 1.54
N SER A 810 30.11 -33.29 0.83
CA SER A 810 29.40 -33.79 -0.35
C SER A 810 28.02 -34.33 -0.03
N TYR A 811 27.82 -35.01 1.10
CA TYR A 811 26.48 -35.41 1.54
C TYR A 811 25.59 -34.18 1.83
N TRP A 812 26.09 -33.17 2.56
CA TRP A 812 25.34 -31.91 2.73
C TRP A 812 25.02 -31.22 1.39
N LYS A 813 26.01 -31.12 0.49
CA LYS A 813 25.87 -30.49 -0.82
C LYS A 813 24.87 -31.25 -1.69
N GLY A 814 24.95 -32.57 -1.74
CA GLY A 814 24.01 -33.44 -2.46
C GLY A 814 22.58 -33.24 -1.98
N HIS A 815 22.35 -33.36 -0.67
CA HIS A 815 21.04 -33.10 -0.06
C HIS A 815 20.47 -31.72 -0.45
N ARG A 816 21.31 -30.68 -0.43
CA ARG A 816 20.93 -29.31 -0.83
C ARG A 816 20.69 -29.17 -2.35
N VAL A 817 21.42 -29.89 -3.20
CA VAL A 817 21.14 -29.93 -4.65
C VAL A 817 19.81 -30.62 -4.90
N GLY A 818 19.51 -31.72 -4.21
CA GLY A 818 18.21 -32.41 -4.30
C GLY A 818 17.01 -31.51 -3.99
N ILE A 819 17.11 -30.69 -2.94
CA ILE A 819 16.11 -29.63 -2.66
C ILE A 819 15.95 -28.65 -3.84
N ARG A 820 17.05 -28.25 -4.49
CA ARG A 820 17.04 -27.19 -5.53
C ARG A 820 16.69 -27.67 -6.92
N THR A 821 16.90 -28.94 -7.25
CA THR A 821 16.52 -29.53 -8.55
C THR A 821 15.22 -30.32 -8.51
N GLY A 822 14.66 -30.56 -7.32
CA GLY A 822 13.49 -31.42 -7.13
C GLY A 822 13.82 -32.92 -7.16
N ASN A 823 15.07 -33.31 -6.90
CA ASN A 823 15.49 -34.71 -6.86
C ASN A 823 15.38 -35.29 -5.44
N SER A 824 14.40 -36.17 -5.25
CA SER A 824 14.05 -36.78 -3.96
C SER A 824 15.07 -37.80 -3.44
N SER A 825 15.66 -38.63 -4.30
CA SER A 825 16.61 -39.64 -3.82
C SER A 825 17.92 -38.98 -3.41
N LEU A 826 18.39 -38.02 -4.21
CA LEU A 826 19.50 -37.12 -3.88
C LEU A 826 19.27 -36.35 -2.55
N GLN A 827 18.03 -35.90 -2.29
CA GLN A 827 17.66 -35.26 -1.03
C GLN A 827 17.71 -36.25 0.17
N ILE A 828 17.08 -37.42 0.05
CA ILE A 828 16.85 -38.36 1.15
C ILE A 828 18.10 -39.20 1.44
N GLN A 829 18.77 -39.76 0.42
CA GLN A 829 19.91 -40.65 0.58
C GLN A 829 21.15 -39.92 1.12
N CYS A 830 21.36 -38.66 0.70
CA CYS A 830 22.39 -37.83 1.29
C CYS A 830 22.07 -37.40 2.73
N LEU A 831 20.79 -37.22 3.09
CA LEU A 831 20.41 -37.01 4.50
C LEU A 831 20.71 -38.27 5.34
N ALA A 832 20.36 -39.46 4.84
CA ALA A 832 20.66 -40.73 5.49
C ALA A 832 22.18 -40.95 5.68
N ALA A 833 22.99 -40.64 4.65
CA ALA A 833 24.45 -40.74 4.70
C ALA A 833 25.11 -39.72 5.65
N PHE A 834 24.54 -38.51 5.76
CA PHE A 834 24.99 -37.49 6.69
C PHE A 834 24.55 -37.76 8.14
N ALA A 835 23.43 -38.46 8.34
CA ALA A 835 22.75 -38.58 9.63
C ALA A 835 23.66 -38.93 10.84
N PRO A 836 24.66 -39.83 10.74
CA PRO A 836 25.57 -40.16 11.85
C PRO A 836 26.34 -38.96 12.43
N LEU A 837 26.48 -37.86 11.67
CA LEU A 837 27.22 -36.67 12.11
C LEU A 837 26.42 -35.79 13.08
N PHE A 838 25.07 -35.84 13.06
CA PHE A 838 24.23 -35.10 14.02
C PHE A 838 24.54 -35.46 15.48
N PRO A 839 24.50 -36.73 15.92
CA PRO A 839 24.81 -37.08 17.32
C PRO A 839 26.26 -36.79 17.69
N SER A 840 27.21 -36.90 16.75
CA SER A 840 28.64 -36.65 16.97
C SER A 840 28.94 -35.17 17.18
N ALA A 841 28.23 -34.27 16.49
CA ALA A 841 28.21 -32.83 16.75
C ALA A 841 27.36 -32.42 17.98
N GLY A 842 26.61 -33.35 18.59
CA GLY A 842 25.73 -33.13 19.74
C GLY A 842 24.32 -32.61 19.40
N LYS A 843 23.88 -32.71 18.14
CA LYS A 843 22.58 -32.23 17.62
C LYS A 843 21.45 -33.24 17.89
N MET A 844 21.24 -33.59 19.15
CA MET A 844 20.33 -34.66 19.57
C MET A 844 18.87 -34.50 19.12
N ASN A 845 18.41 -33.25 18.95
CA ASN A 845 17.09 -32.94 18.39
C ASN A 845 16.96 -33.43 16.93
N TYR A 846 17.77 -32.87 16.02
CA TYR A 846 17.82 -33.31 14.63
C TYR A 846 18.21 -34.79 14.48
N THR A 847 19.00 -35.35 15.40
CA THR A 847 19.27 -36.79 15.48
C THR A 847 17.96 -37.60 15.59
N LYS A 848 17.16 -37.33 16.62
CA LYS A 848 15.85 -37.98 16.83
C LYS A 848 14.90 -37.74 15.67
N SER A 849 14.83 -36.51 15.19
CA SER A 849 13.88 -36.12 14.15
C SER A 849 14.22 -36.74 12.79
N THR A 850 15.51 -36.86 12.47
CA THR A 850 16.00 -37.59 11.28
C THR A 850 15.76 -39.10 11.40
N VAL A 851 15.98 -39.69 12.59
CA VAL A 851 15.66 -41.10 12.87
C VAL A 851 14.20 -41.42 12.61
N ASN A 852 13.28 -40.60 13.14
CA ASN A 852 11.85 -40.80 12.96
C ASN A 852 11.42 -40.53 11.51
N TYR A 853 11.96 -39.51 10.85
CA TYR A 853 11.63 -39.17 9.46
C TYR A 853 12.04 -40.28 8.47
N LEU A 854 13.29 -40.76 8.53
CA LEU A 854 13.76 -41.83 7.63
C LEU A 854 13.06 -43.17 7.92
N ALA A 855 12.72 -43.46 9.19
CA ALA A 855 11.91 -44.63 9.53
C ALA A 855 10.47 -44.54 9.00
N LEU A 856 9.85 -43.36 9.06
CA LEU A 856 8.50 -43.13 8.52
C LEU A 856 8.48 -43.29 7.00
N LEU A 857 9.52 -42.82 6.30
CA LEU A 857 9.70 -43.03 4.86
C LEU A 857 9.86 -44.52 4.52
N ALA A 858 10.72 -45.24 5.24
CA ALA A 858 10.92 -46.68 5.04
C ALA A 858 9.63 -47.49 5.30
N LYS A 859 8.83 -47.07 6.28
CA LYS A 859 7.52 -47.68 6.60
C LYS A 859 6.42 -47.35 5.59
N ASN A 860 6.55 -46.28 4.79
CA ASN A 860 5.49 -45.75 3.93
C ASN A 860 5.98 -45.55 2.47
N PRO A 861 5.99 -46.62 1.64
CA PRO A 861 6.44 -46.53 0.25
C PRO A 861 5.57 -45.61 -0.62
N LYS A 862 4.28 -45.44 -0.28
CA LYS A 862 3.38 -44.48 -0.90
C LYS A 862 3.89 -43.05 -0.73
N LEU A 863 4.29 -42.66 0.48
CA LEU A 863 4.90 -41.34 0.73
C LEU A 863 6.24 -41.17 -0.02
N CYS A 864 7.11 -42.20 -0.02
CA CYS A 864 8.35 -42.16 -0.82
C CYS A 864 8.05 -41.93 -2.32
N THR A 865 6.96 -42.51 -2.84
CA THR A 865 6.56 -42.35 -4.24
C THR A 865 5.96 -40.97 -4.52
N LEU A 866 5.20 -40.40 -3.59
CA LEU A 866 4.69 -39.02 -3.68
C LEU A 866 5.83 -38.00 -3.67
N LEU A 867 6.81 -38.18 -2.78
CA LEU A 867 8.03 -37.36 -2.74
C LEU A 867 8.89 -37.52 -4.01
N ARG A 868 8.82 -38.64 -4.74
CA ARG A 868 9.47 -38.78 -6.05
C ARG A 868 8.88 -37.86 -7.13
N PHE A 869 7.62 -37.46 -7.02
CA PHE A 869 7.02 -36.47 -7.92
C PHE A 869 7.27 -35.04 -7.44
N ALA A 870 7.10 -34.75 -6.15
CA ALA A 870 7.27 -33.39 -5.60
C ALA A 870 7.95 -33.37 -4.22
N PRO A 871 9.30 -33.44 -4.15
CA PRO A 871 10.04 -33.36 -2.88
C PRO A 871 10.30 -31.91 -2.42
N SER A 872 9.91 -30.92 -3.23
CA SER A 872 10.13 -29.49 -3.05
C SER A 872 9.17 -28.71 -3.95
N VAL A 873 8.88 -27.45 -3.60
CA VAL A 873 7.91 -26.59 -4.26
C VAL A 873 8.61 -25.70 -5.30
N ASN A 874 8.05 -25.59 -6.51
CA ASN A 874 8.36 -24.51 -7.44
C ASN A 874 7.13 -23.61 -7.59
N LEU A 875 7.34 -22.29 -7.53
CA LEU A 875 6.32 -21.24 -7.57
C LEU A 875 6.73 -20.01 -8.39
N THR A 876 7.94 -19.99 -8.96
CA THR A 876 8.51 -18.75 -9.53
C THR A 876 9.12 -18.93 -10.91
N ARG A 877 10.01 -19.91 -11.10
CA ARG A 877 10.74 -20.18 -12.36
C ARG A 877 11.27 -21.61 -12.37
N ASP A 878 11.40 -22.20 -13.56
CA ASP A 878 12.00 -23.54 -13.72
C ASP A 878 13.41 -23.62 -13.12
N GLY A 879 13.74 -24.76 -12.52
CA GLY A 879 15.02 -24.99 -11.84
C GLY A 879 15.19 -24.27 -10.50
N HIS A 880 14.18 -23.57 -9.98
CA HIS A 880 14.25 -22.84 -8.70
C HIS A 880 13.29 -23.39 -7.63
N PHE A 881 13.58 -24.62 -7.16
CA PHE A 881 12.80 -25.28 -6.13
C PHE A 881 13.17 -24.81 -4.69
N TYR A 882 12.18 -24.88 -3.79
CA TYR A 882 12.24 -24.56 -2.37
C TYR A 882 11.79 -25.78 -1.55
N ALA A 883 12.43 -26.07 -0.42
CA ALA A 883 11.86 -27.06 0.50
C ALA A 883 10.50 -26.56 1.05
N PHE A 884 9.61 -27.47 1.45
CA PHE A 884 8.27 -27.09 1.98
C PHE A 884 8.33 -26.07 3.11
N ASP A 885 9.29 -26.19 4.03
CA ASP A 885 9.50 -25.24 5.14
C ASP A 885 10.17 -23.92 4.71
N GLU A 886 10.94 -23.91 3.62
CA GLU A 886 11.46 -22.66 3.03
C GLU A 886 10.36 -21.90 2.25
N ALA A 887 9.51 -22.64 1.54
CA ALA A 887 8.36 -22.09 0.83
C ALA A 887 7.31 -21.53 1.81
N LEU A 888 7.11 -22.20 2.95
CA LEU A 888 6.29 -21.73 4.06
C LEU A 888 6.78 -20.40 4.64
N GLU A 889 8.07 -20.26 4.95
CA GLU A 889 8.64 -18.99 5.44
C GLU A 889 8.52 -17.88 4.38
N THR A 890 8.75 -18.22 3.10
CA THR A 890 8.79 -17.24 1.99
C THR A 890 7.40 -16.77 1.53
N PHE A 891 6.46 -17.70 1.33
CA PHE A 891 5.14 -17.47 0.72
C PHE A 891 3.98 -17.56 1.74
N GLY A 892 4.26 -18.03 2.96
CA GLY A 892 3.35 -17.97 4.11
C GLY A 892 3.75 -16.88 5.10
N VAL A 893 4.75 -17.13 5.94
CA VAL A 893 5.11 -16.27 7.10
C VAL A 893 5.49 -14.86 6.66
N LYS A 894 6.41 -14.72 5.69
CA LYS A 894 6.82 -13.42 5.13
C LYS A 894 5.67 -12.73 4.41
N TYR A 895 4.93 -13.45 3.55
CA TYR A 895 3.79 -12.91 2.82
C TYR A 895 2.74 -12.32 3.77
N ILE A 896 2.38 -13.03 4.84
CA ILE A 896 1.48 -12.52 5.88
C ILE A 896 2.10 -11.30 6.59
N LYS A 897 3.38 -11.33 6.96
CA LYS A 897 4.08 -10.20 7.60
C LYS A 897 4.22 -8.97 6.69
N GLU A 898 4.04 -9.12 5.37
CA GLU A 898 4.03 -8.02 4.38
C GLU A 898 2.61 -7.50 4.05
N ASN A 899 1.57 -8.34 4.14
CA ASN A 899 0.19 -7.97 3.79
C ASN A 899 -0.73 -7.65 5.00
N ILE A 900 -0.28 -7.83 6.24
CA ILE A 900 -1.06 -7.54 7.46
C ILE A 900 -1.19 -6.02 7.74
N THR A 901 -2.39 -5.58 8.14
CA THR A 901 -2.76 -4.16 8.27
C THR A 901 -2.97 -3.71 9.72
N GLY A 902 -2.39 -2.55 10.07
CA GLY A 902 -2.61 -1.91 11.38
C GLY A 902 -2.00 -2.67 12.56
N ASN A 903 -2.72 -2.68 13.69
CA ASN A 903 -2.23 -3.24 14.96
C ASN A 903 -2.78 -4.64 15.24
N VAL A 904 -1.88 -5.62 15.31
CA VAL A 904 -2.18 -6.98 15.76
C VAL A 904 -2.17 -7.06 17.30
N TYR A 905 -3.15 -6.42 17.94
CA TYR A 905 -3.27 -6.37 19.41
C TYR A 905 -4.04 -7.55 20.03
N ASN A 906 -4.61 -8.44 19.21
CA ASN A 906 -5.38 -9.62 19.63
C ASN A 906 -5.15 -10.76 18.64
N ASN A 907 -5.00 -12.00 19.14
CA ASN A 907 -4.88 -13.21 18.32
C ASN A 907 -6.10 -13.40 17.40
N GLU A 908 -7.30 -13.00 17.81
CA GLU A 908 -8.49 -13.07 16.96
C GLU A 908 -8.48 -12.05 15.80
N ASN A 909 -7.77 -10.92 15.96
CA ASN A 909 -7.51 -10.00 14.84
C ASN A 909 -6.45 -10.60 13.90
N LEU A 910 -5.40 -11.23 14.47
CA LEU A 910 -4.36 -11.93 13.70
C LEU A 910 -4.94 -13.02 12.80
N LYS A 911 -5.78 -13.90 13.34
CA LYS A 911 -6.46 -14.97 12.56
C LYS A 911 -7.29 -14.41 11.41
N ARG A 912 -8.12 -13.40 11.65
CA ARG A 912 -8.96 -12.77 10.62
C ARG A 912 -8.15 -12.16 9.50
N GLN A 913 -7.04 -11.48 9.82
CA GLN A 913 -6.16 -10.92 8.79
C GLN A 913 -5.42 -12.02 8.01
N ILE A 914 -4.97 -13.10 8.66
CA ILE A 914 -4.37 -14.25 7.97
C ILE A 914 -5.38 -14.87 6.99
N LYS A 915 -6.62 -15.09 7.44
CA LYS A 915 -7.74 -15.63 6.64
C LYS A 915 -8.10 -14.77 5.42
N ALA A 916 -7.76 -13.48 5.45
CA ALA A 916 -8.14 -12.51 4.43
C ALA A 916 -6.98 -12.06 3.52
N ALA A 917 -5.73 -12.30 3.91
CA ALA A 917 -4.55 -11.73 3.26
C ALA A 917 -4.47 -12.05 1.77
N GLN A 918 -4.80 -13.29 1.36
CA GLN A 918 -4.86 -13.65 -0.06
C GLN A 918 -5.96 -12.88 -0.80
N ALA A 919 -7.18 -12.84 -0.24
CA ALA A 919 -8.31 -12.15 -0.86
C ALA A 919 -8.10 -10.63 -1.01
N GLU A 920 -7.50 -9.96 -0.01
CA GLU A 920 -7.18 -8.54 -0.10
C GLU A 920 -6.01 -8.27 -1.06
N LYS A 921 -5.02 -9.18 -1.17
CA LYS A 921 -3.92 -9.06 -2.14
C LYS A 921 -4.41 -9.27 -3.57
N GLU A 922 -5.15 -10.33 -3.83
CA GLU A 922 -5.80 -10.62 -5.13
C GLU A 922 -6.67 -9.44 -5.61
N ARG A 923 -7.44 -8.82 -4.70
CA ARG A 923 -8.24 -7.61 -4.98
C ARG A 923 -7.37 -6.41 -5.40
N MET A 924 -6.13 -6.34 -4.95
CA MET A 924 -5.15 -5.32 -5.37
C MET A 924 -4.32 -5.73 -6.59
N ASP A 925 -4.28 -7.02 -6.95
CA ASP A 925 -3.45 -7.52 -8.05
C ASP A 925 -3.97 -7.13 -9.42
N LEU A 926 -5.28 -6.93 -9.59
CA LEU A 926 -5.84 -6.26 -10.78
C LEU A 926 -5.29 -4.83 -10.92
N LEU A 927 -5.31 -4.05 -9.83
CA LEU A 927 -4.78 -2.68 -9.81
C LEU A 927 -3.27 -2.64 -10.09
N PHE A 928 -2.50 -3.57 -9.52
CA PHE A 928 -1.06 -3.64 -9.77
C PHE A 928 -0.75 -4.09 -11.20
N GLY A 929 -1.42 -5.12 -11.71
CA GLY A 929 -1.23 -5.63 -13.07
C GLY A 929 -1.59 -4.62 -14.16
N GLU A 930 -2.74 -3.95 -14.03
CA GLU A 930 -3.22 -3.00 -15.05
C GLU A 930 -2.50 -1.64 -15.00
N PHE A 931 -2.24 -1.08 -13.81
CA PHE A 931 -1.75 0.31 -13.68
C PHE A 931 -0.24 0.47 -13.46
N ILE A 932 0.44 -0.55 -12.91
CA ILE A 932 1.90 -0.50 -12.72
C ILE A 932 2.60 -1.33 -13.81
N GLY A 933 1.93 -2.35 -14.34
CA GLY A 933 2.58 -3.49 -14.96
C GLY A 933 3.30 -4.31 -13.89
N ASP A 934 3.39 -5.64 -14.04
CA ASP A 934 4.03 -6.48 -13.02
C ASP A 934 5.57 -6.45 -13.11
N ILE A 935 6.13 -5.25 -12.91
CA ILE A 935 7.56 -5.01 -12.85
C ILE A 935 8.09 -5.51 -11.50
N VAL A 936 8.22 -6.83 -11.39
CA VAL A 936 8.98 -7.50 -10.33
C VAL A 936 10.45 -7.13 -10.48
N VAL A 937 10.85 -5.97 -9.95
CA VAL A 937 12.21 -5.42 -10.02
C VAL A 937 13.18 -6.36 -9.30
N SER A 938 13.79 -7.26 -10.06
CA SER A 938 14.86 -8.15 -9.62
C SER A 938 16.12 -7.33 -9.31
N LYS A 939 16.27 -6.96 -8.04
CA LYS A 939 17.43 -6.19 -7.57
C LYS A 939 18.74 -6.92 -7.88
N LYS A 940 19.59 -6.31 -8.72
CA LYS A 940 20.86 -6.90 -9.19
C LYS A 940 21.79 -7.29 -8.03
N TYR A 941 22.46 -8.43 -8.18
CA TYR A 941 23.70 -8.76 -7.48
C TYR A 941 24.90 -8.17 -8.21
N ARG A 942 26.02 -7.99 -7.51
CA ARG A 942 27.30 -7.58 -8.11
C ARG A 942 28.51 -8.23 -7.39
N ALA A 943 29.65 -8.23 -8.07
CA ALA A 943 30.99 -8.75 -7.75
C ALA A 943 31.19 -10.28 -7.78
N VAL A 944 31.71 -10.80 -8.89
CA VAL A 944 32.19 -12.18 -9.10
C VAL A 944 33.72 -12.23 -9.13
N ASP A 945 34.39 -11.37 -9.90
CA ASP A 945 35.80 -11.57 -10.30
C ASP A 945 36.78 -11.71 -9.12
N GLY A 946 36.61 -10.88 -8.08
CA GLY A 946 37.45 -10.93 -6.88
C GLY A 946 37.41 -12.27 -6.12
N ARG A 947 36.38 -13.11 -6.34
CA ARG A 947 36.17 -14.36 -5.60
C ARG A 947 36.90 -15.56 -6.22
N ARG A 948 37.11 -15.58 -7.54
CA ARG A 948 37.95 -16.60 -8.22
C ARG A 948 39.40 -16.54 -7.74
N VAL A 949 39.95 -15.33 -7.56
CA VAL A 949 41.31 -15.13 -7.03
C VAL A 949 41.43 -15.64 -5.59
N SER A 950 40.49 -15.29 -4.71
CA SER A 950 40.48 -15.79 -3.32
C SER A 950 40.29 -17.32 -3.23
N PHE A 951 39.51 -17.91 -4.14
CA PHE A 951 39.32 -19.35 -4.24
C PHE A 951 40.62 -20.08 -4.57
N TRP A 952 41.32 -19.70 -5.64
CA TRP A 952 42.60 -20.34 -6.00
C TRP A 952 43.74 -20.02 -5.04
N ALA A 953 43.77 -18.83 -4.44
CA ALA A 953 44.69 -18.53 -3.35
C ALA A 953 44.50 -19.49 -2.16
N LEU A 954 43.27 -19.90 -1.85
CA LEU A 954 43.00 -20.92 -0.83
C LEU A 954 43.44 -22.32 -1.29
N VAL A 955 43.14 -22.73 -2.53
CA VAL A 955 43.59 -24.02 -3.10
C VAL A 955 45.11 -24.15 -3.00
N ASN A 956 45.85 -23.15 -3.47
CA ASN A 956 47.30 -23.16 -3.50
C ASN A 956 47.89 -23.13 -2.06
N SER A 957 47.28 -22.39 -1.15
CA SER A 957 47.68 -22.38 0.28
C SER A 957 47.39 -23.71 0.99
N LEU A 958 46.31 -24.41 0.61
CA LEU A 958 45.99 -25.74 1.12
C LEU A 958 46.99 -26.79 0.59
N LEU A 959 47.38 -26.73 -0.68
CA LEU A 959 48.39 -27.64 -1.25
C LEU A 959 49.72 -27.53 -0.50
N ILE A 960 50.22 -26.31 -0.28
CA ILE A 960 51.44 -26.05 0.52
C ILE A 960 51.32 -26.65 1.93
N ALA A 961 50.14 -26.59 2.54
CA ALA A 961 49.92 -27.14 3.87
C ALA A 961 49.76 -28.68 3.91
N LEU A 962 49.23 -29.29 2.85
CA LEU A 962 49.12 -30.75 2.72
C LEU A 962 50.48 -31.43 2.42
N GLU A 963 51.42 -30.67 1.85
CA GLU A 963 52.80 -31.10 1.59
C GLU A 963 53.77 -30.74 2.74
N SER A 964 53.33 -29.96 3.74
CA SER A 964 54.15 -29.54 4.88
C SER A 964 54.27 -30.62 5.95
N SER A 965 55.50 -30.85 6.45
CA SER A 965 55.78 -31.68 7.61
C SER A 965 55.35 -31.06 8.95
N ASN A 966 55.09 -29.75 9.00
CA ASN A 966 54.51 -29.07 10.16
C ASN A 966 53.44 -28.04 9.73
N PRO A 967 52.22 -28.49 9.39
CA PRO A 967 51.16 -27.59 8.94
C PRO A 967 50.73 -26.57 9.99
N THR A 968 50.92 -26.84 11.29
CA THR A 968 50.52 -25.92 12.38
C THR A 968 51.29 -24.60 12.37
N SER A 969 52.44 -24.56 11.69
CA SER A 969 53.23 -23.34 11.45
C SER A 969 52.59 -22.38 10.44
N LEU A 970 51.69 -22.88 9.57
CA LEU A 970 51.11 -22.10 8.47
C LEU A 970 49.85 -21.34 8.91
N PRO A 971 49.57 -20.13 8.35
CA PRO A 971 48.43 -19.30 8.76
C PRO A 971 47.04 -19.98 8.69
N LEU A 972 46.87 -20.99 7.83
CA LEU A 972 45.63 -21.77 7.74
C LEU A 972 45.38 -22.64 8.99
N PHE A 973 46.43 -23.16 9.62
CA PHE A 973 46.32 -24.17 10.70
C PHE A 973 46.91 -23.70 12.04
N GLN A 974 47.38 -22.47 12.10
CA GLN A 974 47.80 -21.82 13.33
C GLN A 974 46.69 -21.85 14.40
N ASN A 975 47.05 -22.26 15.62
CA ASN A 975 46.16 -22.43 16.79
C ASN A 975 45.11 -23.57 16.70
N CYS A 976 45.19 -24.48 15.71
CA CYS A 976 44.28 -25.63 15.62
C CYS A 976 44.62 -26.73 16.65
N LYS A 977 43.79 -26.84 17.69
CA LYS A 977 44.05 -27.65 18.90
C LYS A 977 44.03 -29.17 18.67
N GLU A 978 43.28 -29.63 17.66
CA GLU A 978 43.05 -31.07 17.42
C GLU A 978 43.89 -31.62 16.26
N LEU A 979 44.92 -30.89 15.80
CA LEU A 979 45.94 -31.42 14.89
C LEU A 979 46.98 -32.25 15.67
N THR A 980 46.48 -33.26 16.38
CA THR A 980 47.20 -34.17 17.26
C THR A 980 46.67 -35.58 17.05
N GLU A 981 47.43 -36.63 17.40
CA GLU A 981 47.01 -38.00 17.10
C GLU A 981 45.72 -38.42 17.82
N SER A 982 45.47 -37.90 19.02
CA SER A 982 44.18 -38.08 19.71
C SER A 982 43.03 -37.32 19.02
N GLY A 983 43.27 -36.12 18.51
CA GLY A 983 42.30 -35.36 17.70
C GLY A 983 41.94 -36.09 16.42
N TYR A 984 42.93 -36.50 15.63
CA TYR A 984 42.74 -37.30 14.42
C TYR A 984 41.97 -38.61 14.70
N THR A 985 42.36 -39.37 15.73
CA THR A 985 41.65 -40.58 16.16
C THR A 985 40.18 -40.30 16.55
N ASN A 986 39.92 -39.19 17.25
CA ASN A 986 38.56 -38.78 17.59
C ASN A 986 37.74 -38.42 16.34
N LEU A 987 38.30 -37.66 15.39
CA LEU A 987 37.60 -37.30 14.15
C LEU A 987 37.27 -38.52 13.30
N PHE A 988 38.24 -39.40 13.04
CA PHE A 988 38.03 -40.53 12.14
C PHE A 988 37.03 -41.54 12.72
N SER A 989 37.03 -41.73 14.05
CA SER A 989 36.03 -42.57 14.74
C SER A 989 34.69 -41.89 15.03
N CYS A 990 34.51 -40.60 14.75
CA CYS A 990 33.29 -39.90 15.13
C CYS A 990 32.06 -40.28 14.28
N TYR A 991 32.25 -40.81 13.07
CA TYR A 991 31.16 -41.26 12.21
C TYR A 991 30.49 -42.53 12.74
N ASP A 992 31.30 -43.56 13.03
CA ASP A 992 30.78 -44.87 13.45
C ASP A 992 30.17 -44.83 14.85
N LYS A 993 30.80 -44.14 15.82
CA LYS A 993 30.17 -43.83 17.12
C LYS A 993 28.87 -43.05 16.97
N GLY A 994 28.77 -42.18 15.95
CA GLY A 994 27.55 -41.49 15.58
C GLY A 994 26.46 -42.43 15.07
N LYS A 995 26.84 -43.43 14.26
CA LYS A 995 25.98 -44.48 13.70
C LYS A 995 25.47 -45.43 14.79
N GLU A 996 26.32 -45.85 15.72
CA GLU A 996 25.94 -46.61 16.92
C GLU A 996 24.86 -45.87 17.73
N ARG A 997 25.08 -44.58 18.00
CA ARG A 997 24.11 -43.72 18.72
C ARG A 997 22.78 -43.59 17.97
N LEU A 998 22.78 -43.53 16.63
CA LEU A 998 21.54 -43.55 15.84
C LEU A 998 20.79 -44.87 16.02
N MET A 999 21.47 -46.02 15.92
CA MET A 999 20.84 -47.33 16.09
C MET A 999 20.26 -47.50 17.50
N GLN A 1000 20.94 -47.04 18.54
CA GLN A 1000 20.38 -47.00 19.90
C GLN A 1000 19.10 -46.14 20.00
N ILE A 1001 19.05 -44.98 19.31
CA ILE A 1001 17.85 -44.13 19.30
C ILE A 1001 16.72 -44.77 18.48
N TYR A 1002 17.02 -45.45 17.39
CA TYR A 1002 16.07 -46.20 16.57
C TYR A 1002 15.42 -47.35 17.35
N ARG A 1003 16.22 -48.17 18.05
CA ARG A 1003 15.75 -49.23 18.95
C ARG A 1003 14.85 -48.69 20.06
N GLN A 1004 15.17 -47.52 20.62
CA GLN A 1004 14.44 -46.92 21.75
C GLN A 1004 13.16 -46.17 21.34
N GLU A 1005 13.16 -45.45 20.21
CA GLU A 1005 12.11 -44.48 19.88
C GLU A 1005 11.24 -44.86 18.67
N VAL A 1006 11.75 -45.70 17.77
CA VAL A 1006 10.98 -46.22 16.63
C VAL A 1006 10.51 -47.65 16.91
N LEU A 1007 11.43 -48.58 17.18
CA LEU A 1007 11.10 -49.98 17.45
C LEU A 1007 10.54 -50.20 18.87
N LYS A 1008 10.87 -49.31 19.82
CA LYS A 1008 10.43 -49.35 21.23
C LYS A 1008 10.83 -50.62 22.00
N ILE A 1009 11.85 -51.33 21.54
CA ILE A 1009 12.36 -52.57 22.15
C ILE A 1009 13.35 -52.29 23.30
N ASP A 1010 14.04 -51.16 23.25
CA ASP A 1010 15.00 -50.72 24.27
C ASP A 1010 14.39 -49.62 25.16
N PRO A 1011 14.67 -49.59 26.48
CA PRO A 1011 14.25 -48.49 27.35
C PRO A 1011 14.97 -47.18 27.03
N ILE A 1012 14.25 -46.05 27.11
CA ILE A 1012 14.74 -44.71 26.73
C ILE A 1012 15.83 -44.21 27.70
N ASN A 1013 17.09 -44.53 27.41
CA ASN A 1013 18.25 -44.08 28.18
C ASN A 1013 18.65 -42.65 27.78
N THR A 1014 18.55 -41.70 28.71
CA THR A 1014 18.84 -40.28 28.47
C THR A 1014 20.28 -39.84 28.79
N LYS A 1015 21.09 -40.71 29.42
CA LYS A 1015 22.51 -40.41 29.75
C LYS A 1015 23.33 -40.28 28.47
N GLY A 1016 24.43 -39.50 28.51
CA GLY A 1016 25.35 -39.33 27.39
C GLY A 1016 24.85 -38.52 26.19
N ARG A 1017 23.53 -38.40 25.96
CA ARG A 1017 22.90 -37.81 24.75
C ARG A 1017 23.24 -36.35 24.37
N ARG A 1018 24.08 -35.64 25.13
CA ARG A 1018 24.62 -34.31 24.77
C ARG A 1018 26.16 -34.28 24.65
N ALA A 1019 26.83 -35.42 24.82
CA ALA A 1019 28.26 -35.55 24.57
C ALA A 1019 28.53 -35.43 23.06
N LYS A 1020 29.60 -34.71 22.72
CA LYS A 1020 30.13 -34.67 21.35
C LYS A 1020 31.26 -35.70 21.23
N GLU A 1021 31.45 -36.24 20.04
CA GLU A 1021 32.59 -37.12 19.73
C GLU A 1021 33.85 -36.33 19.30
N VAL A 1022 33.73 -35.00 19.24
CA VAL A 1022 34.77 -34.07 18.77
C VAL A 1022 34.88 -32.85 19.70
N VAL A 1023 36.10 -32.37 19.90
CA VAL A 1023 36.38 -31.14 20.63
C VAL A 1023 36.03 -29.92 19.77
N VAL A 1024 35.40 -28.92 20.36
CA VAL A 1024 34.85 -27.75 19.65
C VAL A 1024 35.55 -26.46 20.06
N THR A 1025 36.27 -25.86 19.11
CA THR A 1025 36.88 -24.54 19.26
C THR A 1025 35.90 -23.44 18.85
N LYS A 1026 35.85 -22.34 19.61
CA LYS A 1026 34.98 -21.20 19.29
C LYS A 1026 35.75 -20.10 18.57
N THR A 1027 35.06 -19.32 17.75
CA THR A 1027 35.64 -18.17 17.04
C THR A 1027 36.20 -17.10 17.99
N LYS A 1028 35.70 -17.04 19.23
CA LYS A 1028 36.25 -16.20 20.31
C LYS A 1028 37.64 -16.66 20.76
N ASP A 1029 37.93 -17.96 20.74
CA ASP A 1029 39.24 -18.49 21.11
C ASP A 1029 40.30 -18.06 20.08
N ILE A 1030 39.93 -18.07 18.80
CA ILE A 1030 40.76 -17.63 17.66
C ILE A 1030 40.98 -16.11 17.68
N LYS A 1031 39.97 -15.32 18.12
CA LYS A 1031 40.13 -13.87 18.31
C LYS A 1031 41.02 -13.52 19.52
N ASN A 1032 41.12 -14.40 20.52
CA ASN A 1032 41.96 -14.17 21.71
C ASN A 1032 43.44 -14.50 21.48
N SER A 1033 43.79 -15.49 20.64
CA SER A 1033 45.20 -15.81 20.35
C SER A 1033 45.93 -14.70 19.57
N LYS A 1034 45.21 -13.74 18.97
CA LYS A 1034 45.79 -12.56 18.31
C LYS A 1034 46.07 -11.36 19.25
N LYS A 1035 45.89 -11.49 20.57
CA LYS A 1035 46.05 -10.38 21.53
C LYS A 1035 47.36 -10.34 22.33
N TYR A 1036 48.23 -11.32 22.15
CA TYR A 1036 49.65 -11.26 22.50
C TYR A 1036 50.40 -11.83 21.29
N PRO A 1037 51.26 -11.05 20.63
CA PRO A 1037 52.47 -10.55 21.28
C PRO A 1037 52.76 -9.05 21.04
N GLN A 1038 52.92 -8.29 22.13
CA GLN A 1038 53.59 -6.99 22.09
C GLN A 1038 54.21 -6.67 23.46
N SER A 1039 55.51 -6.89 23.57
CA SER A 1039 56.38 -6.33 24.60
C SER A 1039 57.70 -6.00 23.91
N GLU A 1040 57.98 -4.72 23.75
CA GLU A 1040 59.08 -4.23 22.92
C GLU A 1040 60.44 -4.44 23.60
N ALA A 1041 61.46 -4.75 22.80
CA ALA A 1041 62.86 -4.61 23.19
C ALA A 1041 63.67 -4.29 21.93
N GLY A 1042 63.86 -2.99 21.67
CA GLY A 1042 64.84 -2.51 20.68
C GLY A 1042 66.28 -2.80 21.15
N PRO A 1043 67.28 -2.73 20.26
CA PRO A 1043 68.63 -3.20 20.55
C PRO A 1043 69.37 -2.31 21.55
N SER A 1044 70.31 -2.91 22.29
CA SER A 1044 71.32 -2.22 23.07
C SER A 1044 72.61 -3.03 23.06
N ILE A 1045 73.72 -2.39 22.72
CA ILE A 1045 75.05 -3.00 22.59
C ILE A 1045 75.90 -2.52 23.77
N THR A 1046 76.45 -3.43 24.59
CA THR A 1046 77.86 -3.39 25.06
C THR A 1046 78.27 -4.59 25.93
N THR A 1047 79.53 -5.03 25.70
CA THR A 1047 80.49 -5.66 26.63
C THR A 1047 80.10 -6.81 27.57
N ALA A 1048 80.93 -7.84 27.58
CA ALA A 1048 80.90 -8.96 28.53
C ALA A 1048 81.79 -8.74 29.76
N THR A 1049 81.52 -9.48 30.84
CA THR A 1049 82.56 -9.95 31.79
C THR A 1049 82.13 -11.25 32.46
N ASN A 1050 83.12 -12.06 32.86
CA ASN A 1050 82.93 -13.38 33.49
C ASN A 1050 82.91 -13.28 35.02
N ALA A 1051 82.18 -14.17 35.70
CA ALA A 1051 82.68 -14.85 36.92
C ALA A 1051 81.80 -16.04 37.34
N THR A 1052 82.45 -17.20 37.54
CA THR A 1052 82.03 -18.33 38.38
C THR A 1052 81.80 -17.89 39.85
N THR A 1053 81.09 -18.64 40.71
CA THR A 1053 81.59 -19.87 41.36
C THR A 1053 80.46 -20.72 41.99
N THR A 1054 80.68 -22.03 42.09
CA THR A 1054 79.93 -23.00 42.94
C THR A 1054 80.23 -22.75 44.44
N THR A 1055 79.86 -23.53 45.46
CA THR A 1055 79.40 -24.94 45.65
C THR A 1055 78.69 -24.98 47.04
N ILE A 1056 78.01 -25.99 47.58
CA ILE A 1056 77.72 -27.40 47.27
C ILE A 1056 76.44 -27.82 48.04
N THR A 1057 75.76 -28.92 47.65
CA THR A 1057 75.37 -30.09 48.52
C THR A 1057 74.40 -30.99 47.77
N THR A 1058 74.85 -32.20 47.42
CA THR A 1058 74.01 -33.29 46.90
C THR A 1058 73.71 -34.30 48.01
N ALA A 1059 72.51 -34.88 48.00
CA ALA A 1059 72.18 -36.08 48.76
C ALA A 1059 71.34 -37.02 47.88
N THR A 1060 71.73 -38.29 47.83
CA THR A 1060 71.15 -39.32 46.93
C THR A 1060 70.27 -40.29 47.72
N THR A 1061 69.54 -41.14 46.98
CA THR A 1061 69.04 -42.48 47.40
C THR A 1061 67.55 -42.57 47.77
N THR A 1062 66.77 -42.88 46.72
CA THR A 1062 65.81 -44.00 46.65
C THR A 1062 64.86 -44.28 47.83
N ILE A 1063 63.57 -43.99 47.63
CA ILE A 1063 62.45 -44.68 48.30
C ILE A 1063 61.43 -45.07 47.22
N ALA A 1064 60.86 -46.28 47.31
CA ALA A 1064 59.82 -46.76 46.40
C ALA A 1064 58.41 -46.39 46.91
N THR A 1065 57.44 -46.23 46.01
CA THR A 1065 56.02 -46.16 46.41
C THR A 1065 55.11 -46.86 45.41
N THR A 1066 54.24 -47.72 45.93
CA THR A 1066 53.17 -48.40 45.20
C THR A 1066 51.96 -47.48 44.94
N THR A 1067 51.06 -47.96 44.09
CA THR A 1067 49.79 -47.36 43.67
C THR A 1067 48.96 -46.69 44.78
N THR A 1068 48.58 -45.42 44.60
CA THR A 1068 47.20 -44.94 44.87
C THR A 1068 46.90 -43.55 44.26
N THR A 1069 45.62 -43.18 44.21
CA THR A 1069 45.04 -42.05 43.47
C THR A 1069 45.26 -40.65 44.09
N THR A 1070 45.64 -39.67 43.25
CA THR A 1070 45.25 -38.24 43.35
C THR A 1070 45.33 -37.60 41.95
N ALA A 1071 44.72 -36.45 41.63
CA ALA A 1071 43.44 -35.88 42.08
C ALA A 1071 42.95 -34.92 40.96
N ALA A 1072 41.63 -34.87 40.69
CA ALA A 1072 41.11 -34.01 39.63
C ALA A 1072 41.05 -32.53 40.03
N LYS A 1073 41.48 -31.61 39.14
CA LYS A 1073 41.16 -30.18 39.30
C LYS A 1073 39.64 -30.02 39.34
N PRO A 1074 39.06 -29.40 40.39
CA PRO A 1074 37.62 -29.43 40.59
C PRO A 1074 36.88 -28.62 39.53
N LYS A 1075 35.78 -29.18 39.03
CA LYS A 1075 34.72 -28.39 38.41
C LYS A 1075 34.26 -27.35 39.43
N ARG A 1076 34.04 -26.09 39.03
CA ARG A 1076 33.35 -25.11 39.88
C ARG A 1076 31.99 -25.70 40.29
N SER A 1077 31.86 -26.08 41.55
CA SER A 1077 30.57 -26.41 42.16
C SER A 1077 29.65 -25.18 42.05
N ARG A 1078 28.34 -25.43 41.94
CA ARG A 1078 27.41 -24.41 42.44
C ARG A 1078 27.58 -24.39 43.95
N HIS A 1079 27.86 -23.20 44.49
CA HIS A 1079 27.66 -22.97 45.92
C HIS A 1079 26.20 -23.28 46.25
N VAL A 1080 25.97 -24.21 47.16
CA VAL A 1080 24.66 -24.51 47.71
C VAL A 1080 24.58 -23.76 49.03
N THR A 1081 23.60 -22.87 49.16
CA THR A 1081 23.47 -22.02 50.34
C THR A 1081 23.25 -22.88 51.59
N THR A 1082 24.14 -22.76 52.57
CA THR A 1082 24.08 -23.55 53.82
C THR A 1082 22.90 -23.11 54.69
N GLU A 1083 22.54 -23.89 55.72
CA GLU A 1083 21.46 -23.51 56.61
C GLU A 1083 21.84 -22.27 57.45
N GLU A 1084 23.10 -22.10 57.83
CA GLU A 1084 23.57 -20.87 58.49
C GLU A 1084 23.45 -19.64 57.56
N GLU A 1085 23.84 -19.76 56.30
CA GLU A 1085 23.70 -18.68 55.31
C GLU A 1085 22.21 -18.32 55.06
N LYS A 1086 21.31 -19.31 55.02
CA LYS A 1086 19.86 -19.07 54.97
C LYS A 1086 19.36 -18.38 56.23
N ASN A 1087 19.85 -18.76 57.40
CA ASN A 1087 19.46 -18.15 58.68
C ASN A 1087 19.90 -16.68 58.75
N ILE A 1088 21.10 -16.34 58.27
CA ILE A 1088 21.58 -14.95 58.16
C ILE A 1088 20.77 -14.15 57.12
N LEU A 1089 20.41 -14.76 55.98
CA LEU A 1089 19.61 -14.09 54.95
C LEU A 1089 18.13 -13.92 55.35
N THR A 1090 17.55 -14.83 56.12
CA THR A 1090 16.09 -14.88 56.36
C THR A 1090 15.49 -13.61 56.98
N PRO A 1091 16.11 -12.93 57.97
CA PRO A 1091 15.67 -11.62 58.44
C PRO A 1091 15.67 -10.55 57.34
N TYR A 1092 16.78 -10.45 56.59
CA TYR A 1092 16.94 -9.49 55.48
C TYR A 1092 15.92 -9.72 54.36
N LEU A 1093 15.63 -10.98 54.02
CA LEU A 1093 14.61 -11.38 53.04
C LEU A 1093 13.17 -11.09 53.49
N LYS A 1094 12.95 -10.76 54.77
CA LYS A 1094 11.64 -10.33 55.31
C LYS A 1094 11.43 -8.81 55.25
N ASN A 1095 12.48 -7.99 55.30
CA ASN A 1095 12.37 -6.53 55.22
C ASN A 1095 11.78 -6.11 53.84
N PRO A 1096 10.69 -5.32 53.77
CA PRO A 1096 10.11 -4.87 52.50
C PRO A 1096 10.89 -3.77 51.77
N ASN A 1097 11.88 -3.12 52.41
CA ASN A 1097 12.78 -2.14 51.76
C ASN A 1097 14.09 -1.96 52.56
N PRO A 1098 15.05 -2.89 52.46
CA PRO A 1098 16.26 -2.89 53.28
C PRO A 1098 17.29 -1.82 52.86
N SER A 1099 18.02 -1.29 53.84
CA SER A 1099 19.02 -0.23 53.62
C SER A 1099 20.31 -0.75 52.99
N ASP A 1100 21.14 0.17 52.47
CA ASP A 1100 22.47 -0.20 51.99
C ASP A 1100 23.44 -0.55 53.12
N GLU A 1101 23.27 -0.05 54.34
CA GLU A 1101 24.02 -0.49 55.52
C GLU A 1101 23.58 -1.89 56.00
N GLU A 1102 22.27 -2.16 56.10
CA GLU A 1102 21.74 -3.50 56.41
C GLU A 1102 22.28 -4.55 55.42
N THR A 1103 22.37 -4.17 54.14
CA THR A 1103 22.93 -5.01 53.09
C THR A 1103 24.43 -5.31 53.32
N ASP A 1104 25.20 -4.36 53.84
CA ASP A 1104 26.64 -4.55 54.12
C ASP A 1104 26.88 -5.32 55.43
N VAL A 1105 26.05 -5.13 56.46
CA VAL A 1105 26.08 -5.96 57.68
C VAL A 1105 25.82 -7.42 57.34
N VAL A 1106 24.76 -7.70 56.58
CA VAL A 1106 24.42 -9.06 56.11
C VAL A 1106 25.51 -9.62 55.20
N LEU A 1107 26.09 -8.81 54.32
CA LEU A 1107 27.23 -9.23 53.49
C LEU A 1107 28.45 -9.61 54.34
N LYS A 1108 28.75 -8.85 55.41
CA LYS A 1108 29.91 -9.13 56.27
C LYS A 1108 29.79 -10.49 56.96
N SER A 1109 28.65 -10.78 57.61
CA SER A 1109 28.42 -12.08 58.24
C SER A 1109 28.37 -13.24 57.24
N LEU A 1110 27.92 -13.00 56.00
CA LEU A 1110 27.98 -14.01 54.93
C LEU A 1110 29.40 -14.23 54.37
N LEU A 1111 30.29 -13.24 54.46
CA LEU A 1111 31.71 -13.38 54.10
C LEU A 1111 32.53 -14.04 55.22
N GLU A 1112 32.10 -13.94 56.48
CA GLU A 1112 32.70 -14.69 57.60
C GLU A 1112 32.48 -16.21 57.45
N LEU A 1113 31.36 -16.64 56.85
CA LEU A 1113 31.12 -18.05 56.48
C LEU A 1113 31.72 -18.43 55.11
N SER A 1114 31.52 -17.59 54.09
CA SER A 1114 31.79 -17.91 52.69
C SER A 1114 32.55 -16.79 51.99
N SER A 1115 33.77 -16.56 52.47
CA SER A 1115 34.69 -15.44 52.15
C SER A 1115 34.91 -15.09 50.67
N ASN A 1116 34.68 -16.04 49.75
CA ASN A 1116 34.87 -15.85 48.31
C ASN A 1116 33.58 -16.03 47.48
N TYR A 1117 32.41 -16.23 48.11
CA TYR A 1117 31.15 -16.38 47.38
C TYR A 1117 30.27 -15.13 47.40
N TRP A 1118 29.97 -14.54 48.55
CA TRP A 1118 28.95 -13.48 48.62
C TRP A 1118 29.45 -12.12 48.12
N THR A 1119 28.54 -11.34 47.57
CA THR A 1119 28.78 -9.94 47.15
C THR A 1119 27.50 -9.13 47.36
N LYS A 1120 27.62 -7.81 47.54
CA LYS A 1120 26.46 -6.91 47.74
C LYS A 1120 25.37 -7.10 46.67
N ARG A 1121 25.80 -7.32 45.42
CA ARG A 1121 24.92 -7.60 44.28
C ARG A 1121 24.19 -8.95 44.37
N LYS A 1122 24.81 -10.00 44.94
CA LYS A 1122 24.15 -11.29 45.20
C LYS A 1122 23.12 -11.19 46.33
N VAL A 1123 23.45 -10.49 47.41
CA VAL A 1123 22.55 -10.29 48.56
C VAL A 1123 21.28 -9.54 48.13
N LYS A 1124 21.41 -8.39 47.44
CA LYS A 1124 20.25 -7.68 46.87
C LYS A 1124 19.49 -8.49 45.81
N ALA A 1125 20.15 -9.37 45.05
CA ALA A 1125 19.49 -10.24 44.07
C ALA A 1125 18.64 -11.35 44.72
N ALA A 1126 19.09 -11.93 45.85
CA ALA A 1126 18.30 -12.90 46.61
C ALA A 1126 17.02 -12.26 47.16
N TRP A 1127 17.14 -11.04 47.72
CA TRP A 1127 15.99 -10.25 48.17
C TRP A 1127 15.02 -9.91 47.02
N GLY A 1128 15.54 -9.40 45.90
CA GLY A 1128 14.74 -9.06 44.73
C GLY A 1128 14.04 -10.27 44.06
N TYR A 1129 14.52 -11.49 44.32
CA TYR A 1129 13.84 -12.72 43.92
C TYR A 1129 12.63 -13.02 44.83
N VAL A 1130 12.83 -12.98 46.16
CA VAL A 1130 11.77 -13.25 47.15
C VAL A 1130 10.62 -12.23 47.06
N GLN A 1131 10.91 -10.95 46.85
CA GLN A 1131 9.84 -9.94 46.70
C GLN A 1131 9.08 -10.08 45.38
N LYS A 1132 9.69 -10.67 44.33
CA LYS A 1132 9.00 -10.98 43.06
C LYS A 1132 8.14 -12.24 43.15
N THR A 1133 8.50 -13.21 43.98
CA THR A 1133 7.65 -14.40 44.22
C THR A 1133 6.49 -14.13 45.19
N LYS A 1134 6.57 -13.07 46.03
CA LYS A 1134 5.43 -12.59 46.86
C LYS A 1134 4.43 -11.69 46.12
N LYS A 1135 4.67 -11.34 44.85
CA LYS A 1135 3.78 -10.52 43.99
C LYS A 1135 3.29 -11.32 42.77
N ARG A 1136 3.00 -12.60 42.97
CA ARG A 1136 2.47 -13.56 41.99
C ARG A 1136 1.45 -14.47 42.65
#